data_AF-A0A842VHD7-F1
#
_entry.id   AF-A0A842VHD7-F1
#
_cell.length_a   1.000
_cell.length_b   1.000
_cell.length_c   1.000
_cell.angle_alpha   90.00
_cell.angle_beta   90.00
_cell.angle_gamma   90.00
#
_symmetry.space_group_name_H-M   'P 1'
#
loop_
_entity.id
_entity.type
_entity.pdbx_description
1 polymer ?
#
loop_
_entity_poly.entity_id
_entity_poly.type
_entity_poly.pdbx_seq_one_letter_code
_entity_poly.pdbx_strand_id
1 'polypeptide(L)'
;MSKAGQNNFTGISAQADITLLYLLQSYKRDDFQQLVIEGDKWEDFTLIFDEYDIDFEVKWHNKPISYSLIKSIIDKELQKQYGEKFLFKIITKNMSDQFRADYEYIKDPFVWNFKLRREEFKDNEVVKKFLQKNWSEEAIFFLSKTEIIELTSDRYVTDRILEYFTLDEPFYLSPDDQESIVARSFKKILERGAKGEAITRQKFLETVEKFKNSIAEKSESFSPDISIKNKIVNLTPFLSSEQEFKKLDQSKYLSPISSNSRIIFFIANKIEKNNFDVSNIDFFIKKILLKKHYINLTLHLLSKKWEQKKIDAAYLLKFLANNYKNLFYEFYYDKALRLIYEIAKEDDKKTYTKNIINFFKKEQIIKPFGVVSDSSERLRQEWDEKDAVANILEISFSRTNNQKDFIDFIFEYFDFTNDEYENVITTHPKIYTIVKEFILENLESNFFYIVEKIAVQFDIIYVGRYKGFEWIGSGIGRSGSNFSISDIGVVRLLFKPLFEEIYSKDPKSAWNFFKNNILNKAKKQCTKKNPVFLKRALISILFKRISDIKLDNKFKEEAFDYLVNILKMKRGIPNTSEIIFDELRRLDFSDIGYDRVIKLIEFDSIKYISKKFNSSSPTNLFAITALIQLVKYNYEAGKNYFIKILKNPEILRNESRYDPFELLSIHGIPENNPDFM
;
A
#
# COMPACT_ATOMS: atom_id res chain seq x y z
N MET A 1 16.64 -56.71 -23.74
CA MET A 1 17.85 -55.87 -23.86
C MET A 1 17.66 -54.91 -25.03
N SER A 2 17.35 -53.65 -24.75
CA SER A 2 17.27 -52.58 -25.76
C SER A 2 18.70 -52.08 -26.08
N LYS A 3 19.07 -52.02 -27.36
CA LYS A 3 20.39 -51.51 -27.79
C LYS A 3 20.53 -50.03 -27.39
N ALA A 4 21.71 -49.66 -26.89
CA ALA A 4 22.07 -48.26 -26.65
C ALA A 4 21.97 -47.46 -27.95
N GLY A 5 21.15 -46.41 -27.98
CA GLY A 5 20.99 -45.50 -29.12
C GLY A 5 19.55 -45.26 -29.61
N GLN A 6 18.54 -45.97 -29.11
CA GLN A 6 17.13 -45.59 -29.36
C GLN A 6 16.66 -44.59 -28.30
N ASN A 7 16.56 -43.31 -28.70
CA ASN A 7 15.91 -42.27 -27.92
C ASN A 7 14.39 -42.56 -27.85
N ASN A 8 13.84 -42.64 -26.63
CA ASN A 8 12.40 -42.77 -26.43
C ASN A 8 11.68 -41.49 -26.92
N PHE A 9 10.49 -41.65 -27.49
CA PHE A 9 9.62 -40.58 -28.05
C PHE A 9 9.36 -39.39 -27.10
N THR A 10 9.59 -39.58 -25.80
CA THR A 10 9.48 -38.55 -24.75
C THR A 10 10.57 -37.48 -24.81
N GLY A 11 11.77 -37.77 -25.34
CA GLY A 11 12.86 -36.80 -25.43
C GLY A 11 12.70 -35.79 -26.59
N ILE A 12 12.13 -36.25 -27.70
CA ILE A 12 11.86 -35.45 -28.90
C ILE A 12 10.69 -34.46 -28.67
N SER A 13 9.78 -34.75 -27.73
CA SER A 13 8.65 -33.86 -27.41
C SER A 13 9.09 -32.55 -26.73
N ALA A 14 9.96 -32.63 -25.72
CA ALA A 14 10.30 -31.45 -24.91
C ALA A 14 11.18 -30.44 -25.65
N GLN A 15 12.08 -30.91 -26.53
CA GLN A 15 12.92 -30.03 -27.35
C GLN A 15 12.07 -29.28 -28.38
N ALA A 16 11.12 -29.96 -29.03
CA ALA A 16 10.13 -29.33 -29.90
C ALA A 16 9.27 -28.27 -29.17
N ASP A 17 8.84 -28.56 -27.95
CA ASP A 17 8.06 -27.62 -27.13
C ASP A 17 8.89 -26.37 -26.77
N ILE A 18 10.18 -26.53 -26.49
CA ILE A 18 11.09 -25.40 -26.23
C ILE A 18 11.29 -24.55 -27.50
N THR A 19 11.53 -25.18 -28.66
CA THR A 19 11.62 -24.47 -29.94
C THR A 19 10.33 -23.70 -30.24
N LEU A 20 9.17 -24.32 -29.99
CA LEU A 20 7.87 -23.69 -30.12
C LEU A 20 7.72 -22.47 -29.22
N LEU A 21 8.07 -22.59 -27.93
CA LEU A 21 7.98 -21.50 -26.97
C LEU A 21 8.77 -20.25 -27.45
N TYR A 22 10.01 -20.44 -27.89
CA TYR A 22 10.85 -19.30 -28.33
C TYR A 22 10.43 -18.75 -29.70
N LEU A 23 9.92 -19.60 -30.60
CA LEU A 23 9.33 -19.14 -31.85
C LEU A 23 8.08 -18.29 -31.60
N LEU A 24 7.22 -18.71 -30.66
CA LEU A 24 6.06 -17.92 -30.22
C LEU A 24 6.48 -16.57 -29.63
N GLN A 25 7.53 -16.52 -28.82
CA GLN A 25 8.02 -15.25 -28.29
C GLN A 25 8.58 -14.31 -29.37
N SER A 26 9.00 -14.84 -30.52
CA SER A 26 9.76 -14.08 -31.52
C SER A 26 8.93 -13.63 -32.73
N TYR A 27 7.94 -14.42 -33.19
CA TYR A 27 7.30 -14.17 -34.48
C TYR A 27 6.56 -12.83 -34.62
N LYS A 28 6.15 -12.22 -33.51
CA LYS A 28 5.49 -10.90 -33.51
C LYS A 28 6.46 -9.75 -33.72
N ARG A 29 7.75 -9.95 -33.44
CA ARG A 29 8.76 -8.92 -33.67
C ARG A 29 8.92 -8.68 -35.16
N ASP A 30 9.06 -7.41 -35.53
CA ASP A 30 9.19 -7.02 -36.94
C ASP A 30 10.56 -7.37 -37.53
N ASP A 31 11.57 -7.49 -36.67
CA ASP A 31 12.94 -7.87 -37.03
C ASP A 31 13.16 -9.38 -37.14
N PHE A 32 12.17 -10.22 -36.80
CA PHE A 32 12.29 -11.68 -36.90
C PHE A 32 12.10 -12.15 -38.33
N GLN A 33 13.06 -12.92 -38.85
CA GLN A 33 13.04 -13.42 -40.22
C GLN A 33 12.60 -14.89 -40.30
N GLN A 34 13.30 -15.78 -39.61
CA GLN A 34 13.06 -17.22 -39.71
C GLN A 34 13.65 -18.03 -38.56
N LEU A 35 13.10 -19.24 -38.37
CA LEU A 35 13.68 -20.31 -37.56
C LEU A 35 14.35 -21.35 -38.48
N VAL A 36 15.57 -21.73 -38.12
CA VAL A 36 16.32 -22.84 -38.73
C VAL A 36 16.48 -23.93 -37.68
N ILE A 37 16.16 -25.18 -38.03
CA ILE A 37 16.32 -26.34 -37.15
C ILE A 37 17.51 -27.15 -37.62
N GLU A 38 18.43 -27.47 -36.71
CA GLU A 38 19.61 -28.26 -37.02
C GLU A 38 19.36 -29.75 -36.74
N GLY A 39 19.51 -30.57 -37.79
CA GLY A 39 19.45 -32.03 -37.70
C GLY A 39 18.07 -32.65 -37.45
N ASP A 40 18.03 -33.98 -37.52
CA ASP A 40 16.78 -34.76 -37.51
C ASP A 40 16.12 -34.88 -36.12
N LYS A 41 16.80 -34.42 -35.07
CA LYS A 41 16.41 -34.61 -33.66
C LYS A 41 15.89 -33.34 -32.97
N TRP A 42 15.88 -32.20 -33.66
CA TRP A 42 15.39 -30.91 -33.14
C TRP A 42 16.09 -30.46 -31.86
N GLU A 43 17.34 -30.89 -31.66
CA GLU A 43 18.09 -30.63 -30.43
C GLU A 43 18.59 -29.19 -30.40
N ASP A 44 18.99 -28.66 -31.55
CA ASP A 44 19.60 -27.34 -31.70
C ASP A 44 18.83 -26.55 -32.78
N PHE A 45 18.67 -25.24 -32.56
CA PHE A 45 17.96 -24.37 -33.51
C PHE A 45 18.42 -22.93 -33.45
N THR A 46 18.25 -22.20 -34.56
CA THR A 46 18.65 -20.80 -34.71
C THR A 46 17.45 -19.93 -35.03
N LEU A 47 17.29 -18.83 -34.30
CA LEU A 47 16.37 -17.75 -34.65
C LEU A 47 17.15 -16.63 -35.34
N ILE A 48 16.78 -16.33 -36.58
CA ILE A 48 17.42 -15.31 -37.41
C ILE A 48 16.61 -14.02 -37.34
N PHE A 49 17.29 -12.93 -37.01
CA PHE A 49 16.76 -11.57 -37.01
C PHE A 49 17.52 -10.69 -38.02
N ASP A 50 17.01 -9.49 -38.31
CA ASP A 50 17.63 -8.56 -39.28
C ASP A 50 19.09 -8.24 -38.98
N GLU A 51 19.42 -8.09 -37.69
CA GLU A 51 20.73 -7.62 -37.27
C GLU A 51 21.58 -8.67 -36.57
N TYR A 52 20.97 -9.77 -36.12
CA TYR A 52 21.64 -10.79 -35.31
C TYR A 52 20.95 -12.15 -35.36
N ASP A 53 21.69 -13.19 -35.01
CA ASP A 53 21.18 -14.55 -34.89
C ASP A 53 21.24 -15.01 -33.42
N ILE A 54 20.28 -15.83 -33.01
CA ILE A 54 20.29 -16.50 -31.71
C ILE A 54 20.31 -18.02 -31.91
N ASP A 55 21.42 -18.66 -31.57
CA ASP A 55 21.52 -20.12 -31.50
C ASP A 55 21.09 -20.64 -30.14
N PHE A 56 20.36 -21.75 -30.17
CA PHE A 56 19.91 -22.48 -29.01
C PHE A 56 20.45 -23.91 -29.06
N GLU A 57 21.18 -24.30 -28.01
CA GLU A 57 21.52 -25.70 -27.75
C GLU A 57 20.63 -26.23 -26.62
N VAL A 58 19.78 -27.22 -26.88
CA VAL A 58 18.82 -27.74 -25.90
C VAL A 58 19.27 -29.08 -25.33
N LYS A 59 19.62 -29.09 -24.03
CA LYS A 59 20.00 -30.29 -23.28
C LYS A 59 18.97 -30.64 -22.22
N TRP A 60 17.97 -31.42 -22.63
CA TRP A 60 16.82 -31.78 -21.82
C TRP A 60 16.98 -33.12 -21.10
N HIS A 61 17.75 -33.15 -20.02
CA HIS A 61 18.02 -34.37 -19.24
C HIS A 61 17.71 -34.18 -17.76
N ASN A 62 17.20 -35.23 -17.09
CA ASN A 62 16.92 -35.20 -15.65
C ASN A 62 18.21 -35.07 -14.81
N LYS A 63 19.35 -35.58 -15.33
CA LYS A 63 20.64 -35.42 -14.67
C LYS A 63 21.08 -33.95 -14.78
N PRO A 64 21.46 -33.29 -13.67
CA PRO A 64 21.97 -31.92 -13.72
C PRO A 64 23.16 -31.81 -14.66
N ILE A 65 23.18 -30.75 -15.46
CA ILE A 65 24.30 -30.51 -16.35
C ILE A 65 25.56 -30.22 -15.52
N SER A 66 26.66 -30.87 -15.89
CA SER A 66 27.99 -30.73 -15.28
C SER A 66 28.88 -29.73 -16.03
N TYR A 67 29.95 -29.28 -15.37
CA TYR A 67 31.01 -28.47 -15.99
C TYR A 67 31.53 -29.11 -17.28
N SER A 68 31.71 -30.43 -17.32
CA SER A 68 32.27 -31.11 -18.50
C SER A 68 31.33 -31.05 -19.71
N LEU A 69 30.01 -31.13 -19.47
CA LEU A 69 29.02 -31.10 -20.54
C LEU A 69 28.88 -29.68 -21.12
N ILE A 70 28.76 -28.63 -20.27
CA ILE A 70 28.77 -27.25 -20.77
C ILE A 70 30.08 -26.96 -21.50
N LYS A 71 31.22 -27.37 -20.94
CA LYS A 71 32.51 -27.19 -21.60
C LYS A 71 32.52 -27.78 -23.01
N SER A 72 32.02 -29.00 -23.18
CA SER A 72 31.98 -29.63 -24.51
C SER A 72 31.07 -28.87 -25.49
N ILE A 73 29.98 -28.28 -25.01
CA ILE A 73 29.08 -27.45 -25.83
C ILE A 73 29.80 -26.17 -26.23
N ILE A 74 30.39 -25.46 -25.25
CA ILE A 74 31.14 -24.21 -25.49
C ILE A 74 32.33 -24.44 -26.42
N ASP A 75 33.12 -25.51 -26.22
CA ASP A 75 34.27 -25.82 -27.07
C ASP A 75 33.84 -26.20 -28.50
N LYS A 76 32.73 -26.94 -28.68
CA LYS A 76 32.15 -27.25 -29.99
C LYS A 76 31.71 -25.98 -30.69
N GLU A 77 30.98 -25.14 -29.96
CA GLU A 77 30.47 -23.89 -30.47
C GLU A 77 31.61 -22.99 -30.89
N LEU A 78 32.63 -22.73 -30.04
CA LEU A 78 33.80 -21.90 -30.35
C LEU A 78 34.52 -22.22 -31.67
N GLN A 79 34.37 -23.43 -32.22
CA GLN A 79 34.93 -23.80 -33.54
C GLN A 79 34.15 -23.20 -34.72
N LYS A 80 32.90 -22.76 -34.50
CA LYS A 80 32.11 -21.95 -35.43
C LYS A 80 32.66 -20.52 -35.41
N GLN A 81 32.83 -19.89 -36.58
CA GLN A 81 33.28 -18.48 -36.65
C GLN A 81 32.16 -17.55 -36.17
N TYR A 82 32.20 -17.13 -34.90
CA TYR A 82 31.24 -16.15 -34.36
C TYR A 82 31.60 -14.72 -34.75
N GLY A 83 30.64 -13.98 -35.29
CA GLY A 83 30.69 -12.53 -35.40
C GLY A 83 30.08 -11.82 -34.17
N GLU A 84 30.23 -10.51 -34.06
CA GLU A 84 29.62 -9.68 -32.98
C GLU A 84 28.08 -9.72 -32.96
N LYS A 85 27.47 -10.21 -34.04
CA LYS A 85 26.01 -10.27 -34.28
C LYS A 85 25.39 -11.61 -33.87
N PHE A 86 26.04 -12.37 -32.99
CA PHE A 86 25.61 -13.73 -32.66
C PHE A 86 25.43 -13.90 -31.16
N LEU A 87 24.26 -14.39 -30.77
CA LEU A 87 23.91 -14.70 -29.39
C LEU A 87 23.77 -16.22 -29.24
N PHE A 88 24.33 -16.77 -28.16
CA PHE A 88 24.25 -18.20 -27.88
C PHE A 88 23.51 -18.46 -26.57
N LYS A 89 22.55 -19.38 -26.61
CA LYS A 89 21.75 -19.79 -25.46
C LYS A 89 21.79 -21.29 -25.27
N ILE A 90 21.87 -21.72 -24.01
CA ILE A 90 21.78 -23.13 -23.63
C ILE A 90 20.53 -23.33 -22.78
N ILE A 91 19.63 -24.20 -23.22
CA ILE A 91 18.42 -24.52 -22.46
C ILE A 91 18.61 -25.85 -21.74
N THR A 92 18.39 -25.87 -20.44
CA THR A 92 18.50 -27.07 -19.61
C THR A 92 17.26 -27.32 -18.74
N LYS A 93 17.05 -28.58 -18.39
CA LYS A 93 16.06 -28.97 -17.40
C LYS A 93 16.54 -28.70 -15.98
N ASN A 94 17.80 -29.06 -15.69
CA ASN A 94 18.39 -28.97 -14.36
C ASN A 94 19.85 -28.50 -14.43
N MET A 95 20.24 -27.62 -13.51
CA MET A 95 21.63 -27.18 -13.30
C MET A 95 22.12 -27.59 -11.91
N SER A 96 23.40 -27.99 -11.80
CA SER A 96 23.99 -28.21 -10.47
C SER A 96 24.16 -26.88 -9.73
N ASP A 97 23.81 -26.83 -8.45
CA ASP A 97 23.88 -25.58 -7.66
C ASP A 97 25.30 -24.99 -7.63
N GLN A 98 26.31 -25.86 -7.58
CA GLN A 98 27.71 -25.44 -7.63
C GLN A 98 28.08 -24.76 -8.95
N PHE A 99 27.66 -25.32 -10.08
CA PHE A 99 27.88 -24.70 -11.38
C PHE A 99 27.07 -23.41 -11.53
N ARG A 100 25.81 -23.39 -11.05
CA ARG A 100 24.94 -22.21 -11.11
C ARG A 100 25.58 -21.01 -10.40
N ALA A 101 26.07 -21.21 -9.18
CA ALA A 101 26.74 -20.15 -8.42
C ALA A 101 28.00 -19.62 -9.12
N ASP A 102 28.82 -20.53 -9.65
CA ASP A 102 30.05 -20.15 -10.35
C ASP A 102 29.77 -19.47 -11.71
N TYR A 103 28.72 -19.89 -12.44
CA TYR A 103 28.28 -19.26 -13.70
C TYR A 103 27.68 -17.87 -13.48
N GLU A 104 26.79 -17.69 -12.50
CA GLU A 104 26.23 -16.36 -12.17
C GLU A 104 27.31 -15.37 -11.75
N TYR A 105 28.31 -15.84 -10.97
CA TYR A 105 29.48 -15.04 -10.63
C TYR A 105 30.25 -14.57 -11.86
N ILE A 106 30.47 -15.48 -12.83
CA ILE A 106 31.15 -15.14 -14.08
C ILE A 106 30.24 -14.32 -14.99
N LYS A 107 28.91 -14.42 -14.95
CA LYS A 107 28.05 -13.61 -15.82
C LYS A 107 27.96 -12.13 -15.38
N ASP A 108 28.23 -11.85 -14.11
CA ASP A 108 28.11 -10.51 -13.53
C ASP A 108 28.99 -9.46 -14.26
N PRO A 109 28.40 -8.43 -14.90
CA PRO A 109 29.13 -7.37 -15.59
C PRO A 109 30.08 -6.57 -14.67
N PHE A 110 29.76 -6.45 -13.38
CA PHE A 110 30.62 -5.79 -12.40
C PHE A 110 31.89 -6.61 -12.14
N VAL A 111 31.74 -7.93 -11.99
CA VAL A 111 32.87 -8.85 -11.82
C VAL A 111 33.79 -8.80 -13.06
N TRP A 112 33.22 -8.81 -14.27
CA TRP A 112 34.02 -8.67 -15.49
C TRP A 112 34.75 -7.34 -15.61
N ASN A 113 34.03 -6.23 -15.44
CA ASN A 113 34.59 -4.91 -15.72
C ASN A 113 35.58 -4.42 -14.65
N PHE A 114 35.42 -4.84 -13.39
CA PHE A 114 36.23 -4.33 -12.28
C PHE A 114 37.25 -5.32 -11.73
N LYS A 115 36.96 -6.63 -11.73
CA LYS A 115 37.84 -7.65 -11.12
C LYS A 115 38.62 -8.45 -12.15
N LEU A 116 37.97 -8.84 -13.25
CA LEU A 116 38.58 -9.74 -14.24
C LEU A 116 39.41 -9.01 -15.32
N ARG A 117 39.16 -7.71 -15.58
CA ARG A 117 39.93 -6.90 -16.56
C ARG A 117 41.23 -6.28 -16.03
N ARG A 118 41.47 -6.24 -14.70
CA ARG A 118 42.63 -5.55 -14.08
C ARG A 118 43.80 -6.50 -13.71
N GLU A 119 44.18 -7.40 -14.62
CA GLU A 119 45.30 -8.37 -14.45
C GLU A 119 45.07 -9.54 -13.47
N GLU A 120 44.00 -9.55 -12.66
CA GLU A 120 43.71 -10.61 -11.67
C GLU A 120 42.86 -11.80 -12.22
N PHE A 121 42.71 -11.95 -13.54
CA PHE A 121 41.83 -12.97 -14.13
C PHE A 121 42.17 -14.39 -13.65
N LYS A 122 43.46 -14.75 -13.73
CA LYS A 122 43.96 -16.06 -13.31
C LYS A 122 43.98 -16.24 -11.81
N ASP A 123 43.93 -15.16 -11.03
CA ASP A 123 44.00 -15.20 -9.58
C ASP A 123 42.64 -15.32 -8.88
N ASN A 124 41.57 -15.02 -9.61
CA ASN A 124 40.21 -15.18 -9.16
C ASN A 124 39.87 -16.65 -8.81
N GLU A 125 39.34 -16.88 -7.61
CA GLU A 125 39.06 -18.23 -7.10
C GLU A 125 38.06 -19.01 -7.96
N VAL A 126 37.05 -18.33 -8.53
CA VAL A 126 36.06 -18.99 -9.39
C VAL A 126 36.69 -19.33 -10.74
N VAL A 127 37.46 -18.42 -11.34
CA VAL A 127 38.20 -18.70 -12.60
C VAL A 127 39.20 -19.84 -12.42
N LYS A 128 39.94 -19.88 -11.30
CA LYS A 128 40.86 -21.00 -10.96
C LYS A 128 40.13 -22.34 -10.98
N LYS A 129 38.89 -22.43 -10.48
CA LYS A 129 38.09 -23.66 -10.54
C LYS A 129 37.78 -24.09 -11.98
N PHE A 130 37.46 -23.15 -12.87
CA PHE A 130 37.24 -23.45 -14.29
C PHE A 130 38.53 -23.92 -14.98
N LEU A 131 39.64 -23.22 -14.75
CA LEU A 131 40.96 -23.60 -15.29
C LEU A 131 41.41 -24.99 -14.80
N GLN A 132 41.22 -25.30 -13.51
CA GLN A 132 41.48 -26.63 -12.94
C GLN A 132 40.62 -27.74 -13.56
N LYS A 133 39.46 -27.38 -14.14
CA LYS A 133 38.58 -28.27 -14.91
C LYS A 133 38.88 -28.23 -16.41
N ASN A 134 40.07 -27.76 -16.80
CA ASN A 134 40.60 -27.69 -18.15
C ASN A 134 39.88 -26.72 -19.10
N TRP A 135 39.13 -25.74 -18.59
CA TRP A 135 38.55 -24.69 -19.44
C TRP A 135 39.63 -23.73 -19.94
N SER A 136 39.55 -23.30 -21.20
CA SER A 136 40.39 -22.22 -21.72
C SER A 136 39.84 -20.86 -21.26
N GLU A 137 40.71 -19.85 -21.24
CA GLU A 137 40.28 -18.47 -20.93
C GLU A 137 39.23 -17.97 -21.93
N GLU A 138 39.39 -18.33 -23.21
CA GLU A 138 38.45 -18.06 -24.28
C GLU A 138 37.08 -18.71 -24.05
N ALA A 139 37.04 -19.98 -23.60
CA ALA A 139 35.80 -20.66 -23.25
C ALA A 139 35.09 -20.02 -22.03
N ILE A 140 35.86 -19.54 -21.05
CA ILE A 140 35.30 -18.84 -19.89
C ILE A 140 34.71 -17.47 -20.32
N PHE A 141 35.41 -16.76 -21.21
CA PHE A 141 34.93 -15.50 -21.76
C PHE A 141 33.70 -15.68 -22.65
N PHE A 142 33.65 -16.74 -23.45
CA PHE A 142 32.47 -17.05 -24.26
C PHE A 142 31.28 -17.47 -23.37
N LEU A 143 31.53 -18.25 -22.32
CA LEU A 143 30.52 -18.63 -21.33
C LEU A 143 29.86 -17.40 -20.67
N SER A 144 30.61 -16.34 -20.38
CA SER A 144 30.03 -15.15 -19.74
C SER A 144 29.05 -14.38 -20.62
N LYS A 145 29.18 -14.52 -21.94
CA LYS A 145 28.24 -13.97 -22.93
C LYS A 145 27.12 -14.94 -23.29
N THR A 146 27.25 -16.21 -22.90
CA THR A 146 26.25 -17.25 -23.16
C THR A 146 25.12 -17.16 -22.14
N GLU A 147 23.88 -17.26 -22.59
CA GLU A 147 22.72 -17.30 -21.70
C GLU A 147 22.27 -18.74 -21.44
N ILE A 148 22.49 -19.25 -20.22
CA ILE A 148 21.97 -20.54 -19.78
C ILE A 148 20.63 -20.35 -19.06
N ILE A 149 19.59 -21.02 -19.53
CA ILE A 149 18.21 -20.90 -19.03
C ILE A 149 17.73 -22.27 -18.52
N GLU A 150 17.24 -22.29 -17.28
CA GLU A 150 16.73 -23.49 -16.62
C GLU A 150 15.19 -23.45 -16.55
N LEU A 151 14.52 -24.40 -17.22
CA LEU A 151 13.06 -24.45 -17.31
C LEU A 151 12.40 -25.49 -16.38
N THR A 152 13.19 -26.25 -15.60
CA THR A 152 12.80 -27.12 -14.46
C THR A 152 11.89 -28.32 -14.75
N SER A 153 10.91 -28.24 -15.64
CA SER A 153 10.00 -29.35 -15.95
C SER A 153 9.26 -29.21 -17.28
N ASP A 154 8.85 -30.34 -17.87
CA ASP A 154 8.10 -30.41 -19.13
C ASP A 154 6.73 -29.71 -18.98
N ARG A 155 6.12 -29.85 -17.79
CA ARG A 155 4.87 -29.17 -17.43
C ARG A 155 5.03 -27.66 -17.44
N TYR A 156 6.14 -27.14 -16.90
CA TYR A 156 6.41 -25.70 -16.91
C TYR A 156 6.53 -25.16 -18.34
N VAL A 157 7.24 -25.86 -19.22
CA VAL A 157 7.34 -25.47 -20.65
C VAL A 157 5.95 -25.46 -21.29
N THR A 158 5.15 -26.52 -21.07
CA THR A 158 3.77 -26.60 -21.55
C THR A 158 2.95 -25.41 -21.06
N ASP A 159 2.93 -25.17 -19.74
CA ASP A 159 2.17 -24.07 -19.13
C ASP A 159 2.58 -22.71 -19.71
N ARG A 160 3.87 -22.48 -20.02
CA ARG A 160 4.36 -21.24 -20.65
C ARG A 160 3.90 -21.06 -22.11
N ILE A 161 3.83 -22.15 -22.87
CA ILE A 161 3.23 -22.12 -24.22
C ILE A 161 1.74 -21.77 -24.13
N LEU A 162 1.03 -22.35 -23.16
CA LEU A 162 -0.39 -22.06 -22.93
C LEU A 162 -0.62 -20.63 -22.46
N GLU A 163 0.25 -20.10 -21.61
CA GLU A 163 0.27 -18.69 -21.18
C GLU A 163 0.41 -17.76 -22.38
N TYR A 164 1.30 -18.05 -23.33
CA TYR A 164 1.49 -17.21 -24.52
C TYR A 164 0.18 -17.01 -25.29
N PHE A 165 -0.57 -18.08 -25.55
CA PHE A 165 -1.87 -17.97 -26.22
C PHE A 165 -2.99 -17.39 -25.34
N THR A 166 -2.81 -17.30 -24.02
CA THR A 166 -3.80 -16.67 -23.15
C THR A 166 -3.51 -15.19 -22.89
N LEU A 167 -2.24 -14.77 -22.88
CA LEU A 167 -1.80 -13.41 -22.57
C LEU A 167 -1.62 -12.55 -23.83
N ASP A 168 -0.97 -13.06 -24.87
CA ASP A 168 -0.61 -12.27 -26.05
C ASP A 168 -1.66 -12.33 -27.17
N GLU A 169 -2.56 -13.32 -27.13
CA GLU A 169 -3.60 -13.55 -28.15
C GLU A 169 -4.91 -14.03 -27.48
N PRO A 170 -5.66 -13.17 -26.77
CA PRO A 170 -6.64 -13.61 -25.79
C PRO A 170 -7.87 -14.24 -26.48
N PHE A 171 -7.89 -15.56 -26.64
CA PHE A 171 -9.10 -16.33 -26.88
C PHE A 171 -9.05 -17.63 -26.05
N TYR A 172 -10.21 -18.12 -25.65
CA TYR A 172 -10.35 -19.35 -24.86
C TYR A 172 -9.88 -20.53 -25.71
N LEU A 173 -8.90 -21.25 -25.16
CA LEU A 173 -8.43 -22.53 -25.68
C LEU A 173 -8.87 -23.63 -24.73
N SER A 174 -9.69 -24.56 -25.21
CA SER A 174 -9.98 -25.80 -24.47
C SER A 174 -8.71 -26.67 -24.37
N PRO A 175 -8.58 -27.59 -23.40
CA PRO A 175 -7.45 -28.52 -23.34
C PRO A 175 -7.23 -29.27 -24.67
N ASP A 176 -8.31 -29.68 -25.36
CA ASP A 176 -8.23 -30.31 -26.67
C ASP A 176 -7.70 -29.35 -27.77
N ASP A 177 -8.02 -28.06 -27.66
CA ASP A 177 -7.54 -27.01 -28.57
C ASP A 177 -6.04 -26.76 -28.35
N GLN A 178 -5.62 -26.81 -27.09
CA GLN A 178 -4.24 -26.67 -26.64
C GLN A 178 -3.39 -27.87 -27.04
N GLU A 179 -3.91 -29.09 -26.94
CA GLU A 179 -3.22 -30.28 -27.44
C GLU A 179 -3.18 -30.26 -28.98
N SER A 180 -4.27 -29.84 -29.65
CA SER A 180 -4.32 -29.81 -31.11
C SER A 180 -3.38 -28.77 -31.73
N ILE A 181 -3.21 -27.61 -31.09
CA ILE A 181 -2.29 -26.59 -31.57
C ILE A 181 -0.85 -27.11 -31.52
N VAL A 182 -0.39 -27.51 -30.33
CA VAL A 182 0.97 -27.97 -30.06
C VAL A 182 1.26 -29.24 -30.87
N ALA A 183 0.35 -30.21 -30.90
CA ALA A 183 0.64 -31.54 -31.43
C ALA A 183 0.50 -31.69 -32.96
N ARG A 184 -0.33 -30.88 -33.66
CA ARG A 184 -0.64 -31.13 -35.08
C ARG A 184 -0.17 -30.04 -36.04
N SER A 185 -0.44 -28.78 -35.74
CA SER A 185 -0.07 -27.67 -36.65
C SER A 185 1.41 -27.33 -36.51
N PHE A 186 1.91 -27.27 -35.28
CA PHE A 186 3.30 -26.94 -34.98
C PHE A 186 4.26 -28.09 -35.28
N LYS A 187 3.89 -29.32 -34.92
CA LYS A 187 4.66 -30.51 -35.31
C LYS A 187 4.88 -30.61 -36.82
N LYS A 188 3.89 -30.26 -37.64
CA LYS A 188 4.02 -30.25 -39.11
C LYS A 188 5.00 -29.18 -39.61
N ILE A 189 5.09 -28.03 -38.94
CA ILE A 189 6.09 -27.00 -39.25
C ILE A 189 7.49 -27.47 -38.83
N LEU A 190 7.63 -28.07 -37.64
CA LEU A 190 8.90 -28.60 -37.15
C LEU A 190 9.40 -29.80 -37.98
N GLU A 191 8.50 -30.69 -38.42
CA GLU A 191 8.80 -31.80 -39.34
C GLU A 191 9.28 -31.30 -40.72
N ARG A 192 8.82 -30.12 -41.16
CA ARG A 192 9.33 -29.45 -42.36
C ARG A 192 10.71 -28.84 -42.09
N GLY A 193 10.90 -28.20 -40.95
CA GLY A 193 12.21 -27.71 -40.50
C GLY A 193 13.26 -28.82 -40.42
N ALA A 194 12.87 -30.01 -39.94
CA ALA A 194 13.71 -31.22 -39.91
C ALA A 194 14.22 -31.66 -41.29
N LYS A 195 13.48 -31.32 -42.36
CA LYS A 195 13.86 -31.60 -43.74
C LYS A 195 14.73 -30.48 -44.35
N GLY A 196 15.21 -29.55 -43.53
CA GLY A 196 16.01 -28.40 -43.94
C GLY A 196 15.18 -27.22 -44.45
N GLU A 197 13.86 -27.21 -44.28
CA GLU A 197 13.02 -26.09 -44.71
C GLU A 197 13.06 -24.95 -43.68
N ALA A 198 13.52 -23.76 -44.06
CA ALA A 198 13.46 -22.61 -43.17
C ALA A 198 12.01 -22.19 -42.87
N ILE A 199 11.73 -21.95 -41.59
CA ILE A 199 10.41 -21.56 -41.08
C ILE A 199 10.37 -20.05 -41.00
N THR A 200 9.92 -19.40 -42.08
CA THR A 200 9.85 -17.93 -42.16
C THR A 200 8.72 -17.35 -41.28
N ARG A 201 8.89 -16.10 -40.84
CA ARG A 201 7.88 -15.34 -40.09
C ARG A 201 6.51 -15.40 -40.75
N GLN A 202 6.43 -15.21 -42.07
CA GLN A 202 5.17 -15.23 -42.81
C GLN A 202 4.48 -16.60 -42.76
N LYS A 203 5.21 -17.69 -43.03
CA LYS A 203 4.64 -19.07 -42.96
C LYS A 203 4.12 -19.39 -41.56
N PHE A 204 4.83 -18.89 -40.55
CA PHE A 204 4.43 -19.07 -39.17
C PHE A 204 3.16 -18.29 -38.82
N LEU A 205 3.10 -17.00 -39.20
CA LEU A 205 1.91 -16.16 -39.05
C LEU A 205 0.69 -16.79 -39.72
N GLU A 206 0.84 -17.28 -40.96
CA GLU A 206 -0.25 -17.97 -41.67
C GLU A 206 -0.73 -19.22 -40.94
N THR A 207 0.15 -19.93 -40.24
CA THR A 207 -0.22 -21.13 -39.47
C THR A 207 -0.96 -20.75 -38.19
N VAL A 208 -0.52 -19.70 -37.50
CA VAL A 208 -1.23 -19.15 -36.33
C VAL A 208 -2.61 -18.64 -36.75
N GLU A 209 -2.73 -17.92 -37.87
CA GLU A 209 -4.01 -17.43 -38.38
C GLU A 209 -4.94 -18.57 -38.83
N LYS A 210 -4.43 -19.59 -39.53
CA LYS A 210 -5.23 -20.80 -39.86
C LYS A 210 -5.72 -21.50 -38.60
N PHE A 211 -4.90 -21.57 -37.57
CA PHE A 211 -5.30 -22.13 -36.29
C PHE A 211 -6.42 -21.30 -35.65
N LYS A 212 -6.29 -19.97 -35.59
CA LYS A 212 -7.34 -19.07 -35.08
C LYS A 212 -8.66 -19.25 -35.84
N ASN A 213 -8.60 -19.33 -37.16
CA ASN A 213 -9.78 -19.56 -38.00
C ASN A 213 -10.41 -20.92 -37.71
N SER A 214 -9.61 -21.99 -37.63
CA SER A 214 -10.10 -23.34 -37.29
C SER A 214 -10.79 -23.41 -35.93
N ILE A 215 -10.38 -22.56 -34.99
CA ILE A 215 -11.03 -22.43 -33.68
C ILE A 215 -12.34 -21.68 -33.80
N ALA A 216 -12.36 -20.55 -34.51
CA ALA A 216 -13.57 -19.78 -34.72
C ALA A 216 -14.64 -20.58 -35.50
N GLU A 217 -14.22 -21.50 -36.37
CA GLU A 217 -15.06 -22.40 -37.17
C GLU A 217 -15.65 -23.57 -36.39
N LYS A 218 -15.24 -23.84 -35.14
CA LYS A 218 -15.80 -24.93 -34.31
C LYS A 218 -17.30 -24.81 -34.04
N SER A 219 -17.86 -23.63 -34.24
CA SER A 219 -19.30 -23.40 -34.20
C SER A 219 -19.80 -22.88 -35.53
N GLU A 220 -20.71 -23.64 -36.13
CA GLU A 220 -21.53 -23.18 -37.26
C GLU A 220 -22.32 -21.91 -36.93
N SER A 221 -22.55 -21.58 -35.65
CA SER A 221 -23.31 -20.39 -35.24
C SER A 221 -22.43 -19.14 -35.10
N PHE A 222 -21.11 -19.30 -34.98
CA PHE A 222 -20.17 -18.22 -34.66
C PHE A 222 -18.92 -18.18 -35.54
N SER A 223 -18.92 -18.91 -36.66
CA SER A 223 -17.81 -18.97 -37.63
C SER A 223 -17.44 -17.59 -38.23
N PRO A 224 -16.19 -17.38 -38.68
CA PRO A 224 -15.74 -16.11 -39.25
C PRO A 224 -16.65 -15.57 -40.37
N ASP A 225 -17.20 -16.45 -41.21
CA ASP A 225 -18.04 -16.10 -42.37
C ASP A 225 -19.40 -15.51 -42.00
N ILE A 226 -19.85 -15.69 -40.76
CA ILE A 226 -21.12 -15.15 -40.29
C ILE A 226 -20.94 -13.68 -39.89
N SER A 227 -21.80 -12.81 -40.42
CA SER A 227 -21.81 -11.40 -40.04
C SER A 227 -22.05 -11.23 -38.52
N ILE A 228 -21.45 -10.20 -37.92
CA ILE A 228 -21.63 -9.92 -36.48
C ILE A 228 -23.11 -9.81 -36.07
N LYS A 229 -23.96 -9.27 -36.96
CA LYS A 229 -25.41 -9.17 -36.76
C LYS A 229 -26.04 -10.56 -36.61
N ASN A 230 -25.70 -11.49 -37.49
CA ASN A 230 -26.24 -12.85 -37.45
C ASN A 230 -25.67 -13.64 -36.26
N LYS A 231 -24.40 -13.42 -35.89
CA LYS A 231 -23.84 -13.98 -34.65
C LYS A 231 -24.63 -13.53 -33.42
N ILE A 232 -25.00 -12.25 -33.33
CA ILE A 232 -25.83 -11.72 -32.24
C ILE A 232 -27.22 -12.38 -32.24
N VAL A 233 -27.84 -12.56 -33.41
CA VAL A 233 -29.13 -13.26 -33.55
C VAL A 233 -29.01 -14.70 -33.02
N ASN A 234 -27.96 -15.43 -33.41
CA ASN A 234 -27.70 -16.80 -32.95
C ASN A 234 -27.43 -16.89 -31.45
N LEU A 235 -26.91 -15.83 -30.84
CA LEU A 235 -26.62 -15.76 -29.40
C LEU A 235 -27.84 -15.44 -28.54
N THR A 236 -28.84 -14.78 -29.11
CA THR A 236 -30.03 -14.32 -28.38
C THR A 236 -30.80 -15.46 -27.67
N PRO A 237 -31.02 -16.63 -28.29
CA PRO A 237 -31.64 -17.77 -27.61
C PRO A 237 -30.87 -18.24 -26.36
N PHE A 238 -29.53 -18.25 -26.40
CA PHE A 238 -28.71 -18.63 -25.26
C PHE A 238 -28.80 -17.64 -24.09
N LEU A 239 -29.16 -16.39 -24.36
CA LEU A 239 -29.29 -15.35 -23.35
C LEU A 239 -30.72 -15.22 -22.79
N SER A 240 -31.63 -16.13 -23.17
CA SER A 240 -33.03 -16.10 -22.73
C SER A 240 -33.25 -16.60 -21.30
N SER A 241 -32.43 -17.56 -20.84
CA SER A 241 -32.50 -18.10 -19.48
C SER A 241 -31.14 -18.63 -19.02
N GLU A 242 -30.97 -18.87 -17.72
CA GLU A 242 -29.73 -19.42 -17.16
C GLU A 242 -29.41 -20.83 -17.68
N GLN A 243 -30.45 -21.65 -17.89
CA GLN A 243 -30.32 -23.00 -18.42
C GLN A 243 -29.81 -22.98 -19.85
N GLU A 244 -30.34 -22.07 -20.67
CA GLU A 244 -29.85 -21.87 -22.03
C GLU A 244 -28.43 -21.30 -22.04
N PHE A 245 -28.12 -20.35 -21.15
CA PHE A 245 -26.81 -19.73 -21.10
C PHE A 245 -25.70 -20.73 -20.75
N LYS A 246 -25.98 -21.67 -19.83
CA LYS A 246 -25.04 -22.76 -19.49
C LYS A 246 -24.66 -23.65 -20.66
N LYS A 247 -25.51 -23.74 -21.71
CA LYS A 247 -25.15 -24.51 -22.92
C LYS A 247 -23.95 -23.91 -23.65
N LEU A 248 -23.63 -22.63 -23.40
CA LEU A 248 -22.41 -22.00 -23.91
C LEU A 248 -21.14 -22.45 -23.19
N ASP A 249 -21.21 -23.16 -22.05
CA ASP A 249 -20.04 -23.72 -21.34
C ASP A 249 -19.50 -24.99 -22.03
N GLN A 250 -19.41 -24.96 -23.35
CA GLN A 250 -18.83 -26.00 -24.19
C GLN A 250 -17.75 -25.38 -25.06
N SER A 251 -16.63 -26.09 -25.25
CA SER A 251 -15.48 -25.60 -26.03
C SER A 251 -15.88 -25.07 -27.41
N LYS A 252 -16.78 -25.79 -28.10
CA LYS A 252 -17.30 -25.41 -29.41
C LYS A 252 -17.92 -24.01 -29.45
N TYR A 253 -18.44 -23.49 -28.34
CA TYR A 253 -18.99 -22.13 -28.28
C TYR A 253 -18.04 -21.14 -27.60
N LEU A 254 -17.38 -21.53 -26.51
CA LEU A 254 -16.47 -20.65 -25.77
C LEU A 254 -15.35 -20.13 -26.66
N SER A 255 -14.72 -20.99 -27.45
CA SER A 255 -13.57 -20.59 -28.26
C SER A 255 -13.97 -19.57 -29.35
N PRO A 256 -15.02 -19.79 -30.18
CA PRO A 256 -15.51 -18.78 -31.12
C PRO A 256 -16.05 -17.49 -30.49
N ILE A 257 -16.75 -17.56 -29.35
CA ILE A 257 -17.26 -16.37 -28.65
C ILE A 257 -16.08 -15.52 -28.16
N SER A 258 -15.09 -16.19 -27.59
CA SER A 258 -13.93 -15.52 -27.03
C SER A 258 -13.05 -14.88 -28.10
N SER A 259 -13.04 -15.31 -29.36
CA SER A 259 -12.21 -14.65 -30.39
C SER A 259 -12.72 -13.26 -30.78
N ASN A 260 -13.96 -12.89 -30.42
CA ASN A 260 -14.57 -11.61 -30.82
C ASN A 260 -14.97 -10.75 -29.61
N SER A 261 -14.24 -9.65 -29.39
CA SER A 261 -14.50 -8.74 -28.26
C SER A 261 -15.91 -8.13 -28.27
N ARG A 262 -16.47 -7.81 -29.45
CA ARG A 262 -17.83 -7.25 -29.56
C ARG A 262 -18.89 -8.23 -29.05
N ILE A 263 -18.69 -9.53 -29.31
CA ILE A 263 -19.58 -10.57 -28.79
C ILE A 263 -19.49 -10.65 -27.27
N ILE A 264 -18.28 -10.61 -26.71
CA ILE A 264 -18.06 -10.64 -25.26
C ILE A 264 -18.75 -9.46 -24.58
N PHE A 265 -18.56 -8.23 -25.08
CA PHE A 265 -19.21 -7.05 -24.54
C PHE A 265 -20.74 -7.11 -24.66
N PHE A 266 -21.25 -7.63 -25.78
CA PHE A 266 -22.69 -7.85 -25.95
C PHE A 266 -23.25 -8.84 -24.92
N ILE A 267 -22.58 -9.98 -24.72
CA ILE A 267 -22.94 -10.98 -23.72
C ILE A 267 -22.91 -10.36 -22.32
N ALA A 268 -21.83 -9.67 -21.95
CA ALA A 268 -21.70 -9.05 -20.64
C ALA A 268 -22.84 -8.04 -20.36
N ASN A 269 -23.15 -7.17 -21.32
CA ASN A 269 -24.25 -6.19 -21.23
C ASN A 269 -25.62 -6.88 -21.09
N LYS A 270 -25.84 -7.99 -21.80
CA LYS A 270 -27.09 -8.77 -21.68
C LYS A 270 -27.19 -9.50 -20.35
N ILE A 271 -26.12 -10.13 -19.89
CA ILE A 271 -26.07 -10.78 -18.58
C ILE A 271 -26.32 -9.74 -17.48
N GLU A 272 -25.68 -8.57 -17.55
CA GLU A 272 -25.86 -7.47 -16.58
C GLU A 272 -27.34 -7.13 -16.38
N LYS A 273 -28.09 -6.97 -17.48
CA LYS A 273 -29.52 -6.64 -17.48
C LYS A 273 -30.43 -7.80 -17.07
N ASN A 274 -30.02 -9.04 -17.35
CA ASN A 274 -30.77 -10.23 -17.00
C ASN A 274 -30.66 -10.56 -15.51
N ASN A 275 -31.64 -11.25 -14.93
CA ASN A 275 -31.63 -11.61 -13.51
C ASN A 275 -30.85 -12.90 -13.20
N PHE A 276 -29.75 -13.14 -13.92
CA PHE A 276 -28.95 -14.38 -13.79
C PHE A 276 -28.08 -14.34 -12.53
N ASP A 277 -28.09 -15.43 -11.79
CA ASP A 277 -27.22 -15.71 -10.65
C ASP A 277 -25.77 -15.93 -11.10
N VAL A 278 -24.81 -15.41 -10.32
CA VAL A 278 -23.38 -15.52 -10.61
C VAL A 278 -22.91 -16.96 -10.71
N SER A 279 -23.49 -17.89 -9.94
CA SER A 279 -23.16 -19.31 -10.03
C SER A 279 -23.42 -19.90 -11.44
N ASN A 280 -24.39 -19.35 -12.17
CA ASN A 280 -24.76 -19.80 -13.51
C ASN A 280 -23.94 -19.15 -14.62
N ILE A 281 -23.25 -18.04 -14.32
CA ILE A 281 -22.39 -17.31 -15.27
C ILE A 281 -20.90 -17.37 -14.89
N ASP A 282 -20.53 -18.06 -13.82
CA ASP A 282 -19.16 -18.17 -13.31
C ASP A 282 -18.18 -18.70 -14.36
N PHE A 283 -18.64 -19.62 -15.22
CA PHE A 283 -17.83 -20.12 -16.33
C PHE A 283 -17.45 -18.98 -17.29
N PHE A 284 -18.37 -18.08 -17.61
CA PHE A 284 -18.11 -16.94 -18.50
C PHE A 284 -17.14 -15.95 -17.84
N ILE A 285 -17.29 -15.70 -16.54
CA ILE A 285 -16.37 -14.84 -15.78
C ILE A 285 -14.96 -15.44 -15.78
N LYS A 286 -14.80 -16.69 -15.36
CA LYS A 286 -13.48 -17.32 -15.19
C LYS A 286 -12.81 -17.70 -16.49
N LYS A 287 -13.55 -18.26 -17.46
CA LYS A 287 -12.99 -18.81 -18.71
C LYS A 287 -12.88 -17.75 -19.80
N ILE A 288 -13.67 -16.68 -19.74
CA ILE A 288 -13.65 -15.61 -20.75
C ILE A 288 -13.16 -14.29 -20.14
N LEU A 289 -13.91 -13.66 -19.25
CA LEU A 289 -13.60 -12.28 -18.83
C LEU A 289 -12.22 -12.16 -18.14
N LEU A 290 -11.96 -13.00 -17.14
CA LEU A 290 -10.71 -12.97 -16.39
C LEU A 290 -9.51 -13.42 -17.23
N LYS A 291 -9.69 -14.42 -18.11
CA LYS A 291 -8.64 -14.85 -19.04
C LYS A 291 -8.26 -13.78 -20.06
N LYS A 292 -9.18 -12.87 -20.35
CA LYS A 292 -8.96 -11.71 -21.23
C LYS A 292 -8.50 -10.45 -20.51
N HIS A 293 -8.22 -10.53 -19.21
CA HIS A 293 -7.92 -9.38 -18.37
C HIS A 293 -9.01 -8.29 -18.38
N TYR A 294 -10.28 -8.65 -18.63
CA TYR A 294 -11.41 -7.73 -18.52
C TYR A 294 -11.87 -7.56 -17.07
N ILE A 295 -10.94 -7.16 -16.21
CA ILE A 295 -11.14 -7.08 -14.76
C ILE A 295 -12.16 -5.99 -14.42
N ASN A 296 -12.06 -4.80 -15.03
CA ASN A 296 -13.06 -3.73 -14.86
C ASN A 296 -14.46 -4.11 -15.29
N LEU A 297 -14.61 -4.74 -16.47
CA LEU A 297 -15.90 -5.21 -16.95
C LEU A 297 -16.48 -6.26 -15.99
N THR A 298 -15.62 -7.15 -15.46
CA THR A 298 -16.01 -8.14 -14.47
C THR A 298 -16.47 -7.47 -13.17
N LEU A 299 -15.71 -6.52 -12.64
CA LEU A 299 -16.09 -5.76 -11.45
C LEU A 299 -17.43 -5.04 -11.65
N HIS A 300 -17.63 -4.41 -12.81
CA HIS A 300 -18.89 -3.75 -13.12
C HIS A 300 -20.06 -4.72 -13.16
N LEU A 301 -19.91 -5.85 -13.84
CA LEU A 301 -20.93 -6.90 -13.91
C LEU A 301 -21.25 -7.43 -12.51
N LEU A 302 -20.23 -7.76 -11.72
CA LEU A 302 -20.41 -8.30 -10.37
C LEU A 302 -21.04 -7.27 -9.42
N SER A 303 -20.69 -5.99 -9.54
CA SER A 303 -21.33 -4.90 -8.82
C SER A 303 -22.83 -4.82 -9.13
N LYS A 304 -23.23 -4.98 -10.41
CA LYS A 304 -24.64 -5.06 -10.78
C LYS A 304 -25.33 -6.33 -10.25
N LYS A 305 -24.62 -7.46 -10.19
CA LYS A 305 -25.17 -8.68 -9.57
C LYS A 305 -25.32 -8.56 -8.07
N TRP A 306 -24.46 -7.79 -7.41
CA TRP A 306 -24.61 -7.45 -6.01
C TRP A 306 -25.87 -6.62 -5.76
N GLU A 307 -26.08 -5.53 -6.52
CA GLU A 307 -27.31 -4.72 -6.47
C GLU A 307 -28.58 -5.57 -6.69
N GLN A 308 -28.51 -6.58 -7.54
CA GLN A 308 -29.63 -7.50 -7.86
C GLN A 308 -29.80 -8.66 -6.85
N LYS A 309 -28.94 -8.78 -5.84
CA LYS A 309 -28.90 -9.93 -4.89
C LYS A 309 -28.72 -11.29 -5.61
N LYS A 310 -27.87 -11.30 -6.63
CA LYS A 310 -27.56 -12.45 -7.50
C LYS A 310 -26.12 -12.95 -7.38
N ILE A 311 -25.45 -12.56 -6.30
CA ILE A 311 -24.08 -12.99 -5.98
C ILE A 311 -23.93 -13.06 -4.47
N ASP A 312 -23.19 -14.06 -4.00
CA ASP A 312 -22.79 -14.15 -2.60
C ASP A 312 -21.59 -13.24 -2.30
N ALA A 313 -21.61 -12.61 -1.12
CA ALA A 313 -20.55 -11.72 -0.67
C ALA A 313 -19.17 -12.42 -0.60
N ALA A 314 -19.10 -13.71 -0.27
CA ALA A 314 -17.83 -14.45 -0.24
C ALA A 314 -17.21 -14.54 -1.64
N TYR A 315 -18.04 -14.75 -2.68
CA TYR A 315 -17.58 -14.78 -4.06
C TYR A 315 -17.00 -13.41 -4.44
N LEU A 316 -17.71 -12.33 -4.12
CA LEU A 316 -17.29 -10.98 -4.45
C LEU A 316 -15.98 -10.60 -3.74
N LEU A 317 -15.87 -10.86 -2.44
CA LEU A 317 -14.65 -10.63 -1.66
C LEU A 317 -13.47 -11.45 -2.22
N LYS A 318 -13.69 -12.70 -2.62
CA LYS A 318 -12.65 -13.53 -3.26
C LYS A 318 -12.20 -12.96 -4.60
N PHE A 319 -13.14 -12.46 -5.42
CA PHE A 319 -12.80 -11.78 -6.66
C PHE A 319 -11.93 -10.55 -6.41
N LEU A 320 -12.33 -9.68 -5.47
CA LEU A 320 -11.58 -8.47 -5.11
C LEU A 320 -10.19 -8.83 -4.58
N ALA A 321 -10.08 -9.77 -3.65
CA ALA A 321 -8.80 -10.22 -3.08
C ALA A 321 -7.81 -10.82 -4.09
N ASN A 322 -8.29 -11.29 -5.24
CA ASN A 322 -7.44 -11.85 -6.30
C ASN A 322 -7.06 -10.81 -7.36
N ASN A 323 -7.79 -9.68 -7.45
CA ASN A 323 -7.67 -8.74 -8.56
C ASN A 323 -7.45 -7.28 -8.12
N TYR A 324 -7.39 -6.98 -6.82
CA TYR A 324 -7.31 -5.60 -6.31
C TYR A 324 -6.11 -4.83 -6.86
N LYS A 325 -4.93 -5.45 -6.93
CA LYS A 325 -3.73 -4.82 -7.53
C LYS A 325 -3.95 -4.39 -8.98
N ASN A 326 -4.66 -5.19 -9.77
CA ASN A 326 -4.95 -4.85 -11.16
C ASN A 326 -6.00 -3.74 -11.25
N LEU A 327 -7.04 -3.79 -10.41
CA LEU A 327 -8.04 -2.72 -10.29
C LEU A 327 -7.42 -1.39 -9.86
N PHE A 328 -6.38 -1.43 -9.04
CA PHE A 328 -5.61 -0.25 -8.64
C PHE A 328 -4.89 0.38 -9.83
N TYR A 329 -4.16 -0.40 -10.64
CA TYR A 329 -3.50 0.11 -11.85
C TYR A 329 -4.48 0.70 -12.88
N GLU A 330 -5.73 0.25 -12.86
CA GLU A 330 -6.78 0.73 -13.74
C GLU A 330 -7.60 1.91 -13.16
N PHE A 331 -7.26 2.42 -11.96
CA PHE A 331 -7.97 3.48 -11.24
C PHE A 331 -9.43 3.16 -10.84
N TYR A 332 -9.73 1.89 -10.53
CA TYR A 332 -11.05 1.44 -10.07
C TYR A 332 -11.07 0.90 -8.62
N TYR A 333 -10.04 1.18 -7.83
CA TYR A 333 -9.93 0.73 -6.44
C TYR A 333 -11.04 1.30 -5.54
N ASP A 334 -11.49 2.54 -5.76
CA ASP A 334 -12.60 3.14 -5.00
C ASP A 334 -13.90 2.35 -5.12
N LYS A 335 -14.18 1.84 -6.33
CA LYS A 335 -15.37 1.02 -6.58
C LYS A 335 -15.28 -0.32 -5.84
N ALA A 336 -14.07 -0.90 -5.75
CA ALA A 336 -13.84 -2.09 -4.95
C ALA A 336 -14.07 -1.82 -3.46
N LEU A 337 -13.53 -0.72 -2.92
CA LEU A 337 -13.71 -0.34 -1.51
C LEU A 337 -15.17 -0.03 -1.18
N ARG A 338 -15.91 0.63 -2.08
CA ARG A 338 -17.36 0.87 -1.93
C ARG A 338 -18.15 -0.44 -1.85
N LEU A 339 -17.85 -1.43 -2.68
CA LEU A 339 -18.50 -2.74 -2.58
C LEU A 339 -18.16 -3.46 -1.27
N ILE A 340 -16.91 -3.38 -0.80
CA ILE A 340 -16.53 -3.94 0.50
C ILE A 340 -17.30 -3.24 1.63
N TYR A 341 -17.47 -1.93 1.54
CA TYR A 341 -18.29 -1.16 2.47
C TYR A 341 -19.77 -1.59 2.45
N GLU A 342 -20.37 -1.77 1.27
CA GLU A 342 -21.74 -2.28 1.13
C GLU A 342 -21.88 -3.69 1.73
N ILE A 343 -20.95 -4.60 1.44
CA ILE A 343 -20.91 -5.94 2.04
C ILE A 343 -20.82 -5.85 3.56
N ALA A 344 -19.90 -5.02 4.08
CA ALA A 344 -19.75 -4.82 5.51
C ALA A 344 -21.04 -4.30 6.14
N LYS A 345 -21.74 -3.36 5.48
CA LYS A 345 -23.01 -2.81 5.95
C LYS A 345 -24.13 -3.85 5.98
N GLU A 346 -24.23 -4.72 4.98
CA GLU A 346 -25.28 -5.75 4.90
C GLU A 346 -24.97 -7.03 5.71
N ASP A 347 -23.72 -7.24 6.15
CA ASP A 347 -23.31 -8.42 6.92
C ASP A 347 -23.70 -8.37 8.42
N ASP A 348 -25.01 -8.41 8.70
CA ASP A 348 -25.55 -8.38 10.07
C ASP A 348 -25.04 -9.56 10.94
N LYS A 349 -24.70 -10.69 10.30
CA LYS A 349 -24.21 -11.91 10.96
C LYS A 349 -22.70 -11.92 11.19
N LYS A 350 -21.97 -10.88 10.75
CA LYS A 350 -20.52 -10.73 10.98
C LYS A 350 -19.69 -11.85 10.34
N THR A 351 -20.22 -12.44 9.27
CA THR A 351 -19.63 -13.59 8.59
C THR A 351 -18.33 -13.22 7.88
N TYR A 352 -18.22 -11.98 7.42
CA TYR A 352 -17.18 -11.54 6.50
C TYR A 352 -16.17 -10.55 7.12
N THR A 353 -16.41 -10.04 8.33
CA THR A 353 -15.52 -9.06 8.99
C THR A 353 -14.06 -9.51 8.99
N LYS A 354 -13.78 -10.77 9.36
CA LYS A 354 -12.41 -11.31 9.36
C LYS A 354 -11.80 -11.36 7.95
N ASN A 355 -12.59 -11.71 6.94
CA ASN A 355 -12.14 -11.76 5.55
C ASN A 355 -11.80 -10.36 5.03
N ILE A 356 -12.60 -9.36 5.38
CA ILE A 356 -12.38 -7.95 5.02
C ILE A 356 -11.10 -7.41 5.69
N ILE A 357 -10.91 -7.66 6.98
CA ILE A 357 -9.68 -7.26 7.68
C ILE A 357 -8.46 -7.95 7.08
N ASN A 358 -8.54 -9.25 6.79
CA ASN A 358 -7.45 -9.98 6.15
C ASN A 358 -7.15 -9.45 4.74
N PHE A 359 -8.18 -9.03 4.00
CA PHE A 359 -8.02 -8.38 2.71
C PHE A 359 -7.22 -7.07 2.84
N PHE A 360 -7.58 -6.19 3.79
CA PHE A 360 -6.84 -4.95 4.01
C PHE A 360 -5.38 -5.18 4.37
N LYS A 361 -5.09 -6.18 5.20
CA LYS A 361 -3.72 -6.57 5.56
C LYS A 361 -2.94 -7.10 4.35
N LYS A 362 -3.52 -8.06 3.62
CA LYS A 362 -2.86 -8.74 2.50
C LYS A 362 -2.55 -7.79 1.34
N GLU A 363 -3.50 -6.93 1.00
CA GLU A 363 -3.35 -5.96 -0.08
C GLU A 363 -2.61 -4.68 0.36
N GLN A 364 -2.12 -4.64 1.61
CA GLN A 364 -1.36 -3.52 2.20
C GLN A 364 -2.09 -2.17 2.18
N ILE A 365 -3.42 -2.20 2.20
CA ILE A 365 -4.29 -1.02 2.34
C ILE A 365 -4.07 -0.38 3.72
N ILE A 366 -3.94 -1.24 4.75
CA ILE A 366 -3.45 -0.87 6.07
C ILE A 366 -2.07 -1.49 6.28
N LYS A 367 -1.18 -0.76 6.94
CA LYS A 367 0.18 -1.24 7.25
C LYS A 367 0.40 -1.20 8.76
N PRO A 368 1.19 -2.15 9.31
CA PRO A 368 1.54 -2.09 10.73
C PRO A 368 2.22 -0.77 11.09
N PHE A 369 1.91 -0.26 12.27
CA PHE A 369 2.53 0.92 12.85
C PHE A 369 4.07 0.76 12.88
N GLY A 370 4.79 1.83 12.50
CA GLY A 370 6.26 1.85 12.45
C GLY A 370 6.88 1.36 11.14
N VAL A 371 6.09 0.84 10.19
CA VAL A 371 6.57 0.50 8.84
C VAL A 371 6.57 1.76 7.98
N VAL A 372 7.76 2.21 7.54
CA VAL A 372 7.91 3.39 6.67
C VAL A 372 7.35 3.07 5.28
N SER A 373 6.34 3.84 4.84
CA SER A 373 5.89 3.81 3.45
C SER A 373 6.94 4.48 2.54
N ASP A 374 7.21 3.85 1.39
CA ASP A 374 8.06 4.46 0.37
C ASP A 374 7.44 5.78 -0.09
N SER A 375 8.26 6.77 -0.45
CA SER A 375 7.80 8.10 -0.84
C SER A 375 6.82 8.09 -2.03
N SER A 376 6.90 7.08 -2.90
CA SER A 376 5.96 6.84 -4.01
C SER A 376 4.60 6.27 -3.58
N GLU A 377 4.45 5.82 -2.33
CA GLU A 377 3.20 5.32 -1.75
C GLU A 377 2.42 6.40 -0.99
N ARG A 378 3.08 7.46 -0.54
CA ARG A 378 2.39 8.59 0.12
C ARG A 378 1.46 9.37 -0.82
N LEU A 379 1.69 9.26 -2.13
CA LEU A 379 0.80 9.76 -3.17
C LEU A 379 -0.38 8.80 -3.48
N ARG A 380 -0.41 7.58 -2.91
CA ARG A 380 -1.37 6.51 -3.27
C ARG A 380 -2.63 6.46 -2.42
N GLN A 381 -2.66 7.06 -1.23
CA GLN A 381 -3.84 7.07 -0.37
C GLN A 381 -4.56 8.42 -0.50
N GLU A 382 -5.48 8.50 -1.45
CA GLU A 382 -6.45 9.59 -1.48
C GLU A 382 -7.34 9.55 -0.22
N TRP A 383 -7.83 10.71 0.22
CA TRP A 383 -8.65 10.83 1.43
C TRP A 383 -9.85 9.87 1.44
N ASP A 384 -10.39 9.55 0.27
CA ASP A 384 -11.54 8.66 0.07
C ASP A 384 -11.26 7.20 0.45
N GLU A 385 -10.04 6.68 0.23
CA GLU A 385 -9.66 5.33 0.67
C GLU A 385 -9.60 5.25 2.19
N LYS A 386 -9.01 6.27 2.84
CA LYS A 386 -8.93 6.34 4.30
C LYS A 386 -10.32 6.43 4.94
N ASP A 387 -11.22 7.21 4.36
CA ASP A 387 -12.60 7.31 4.85
C ASP A 387 -13.35 5.99 4.66
N ALA A 388 -13.25 5.35 3.49
CA ALA A 388 -13.88 4.05 3.23
C ALA A 388 -13.40 2.97 4.23
N VAL A 389 -12.08 2.85 4.44
CA VAL A 389 -11.50 1.92 5.41
C VAL A 389 -12.00 2.22 6.82
N ALA A 390 -11.99 3.50 7.23
CA ALA A 390 -12.43 3.88 8.57
C ALA A 390 -13.93 3.59 8.80
N ASN A 391 -14.77 3.83 7.80
CA ASN A 391 -16.20 3.48 7.82
C ASN A 391 -16.41 1.96 7.98
N ILE A 392 -15.64 1.14 7.27
CA ILE A 392 -15.71 -0.32 7.35
C ILE A 392 -15.27 -0.82 8.73
N LEU A 393 -14.22 -0.23 9.29
CA LEU A 393 -13.72 -0.58 10.63
C LEU A 393 -14.69 -0.17 11.73
N GLU A 394 -15.37 0.97 11.61
CA GLU A 394 -16.42 1.42 12.53
C GLU A 394 -17.60 0.43 12.57
N ILE A 395 -18.09 0.00 11.41
CA ILE A 395 -19.11 -1.06 11.31
C ILE A 395 -18.60 -2.34 11.97
N SER A 396 -17.35 -2.73 11.68
CA SER A 396 -16.74 -3.94 12.24
C SER A 396 -16.61 -3.88 13.77
N PHE A 397 -16.29 -2.72 14.32
CA PHE A 397 -16.18 -2.48 15.76
C PHE A 397 -17.55 -2.56 16.46
N SER A 398 -18.56 -1.83 15.95
CA SER A 398 -19.92 -1.86 16.51
C SER A 398 -20.53 -3.26 16.55
N ARG A 399 -20.00 -4.16 15.72
CA ARG A 399 -20.43 -5.54 15.59
C ARG A 399 -19.48 -6.53 16.26
N THR A 400 -18.27 -6.22 16.69
CA THR A 400 -17.44 -7.29 17.30
C THR A 400 -17.93 -7.65 18.71
N ASN A 401 -17.94 -8.95 19.05
CA ASN A 401 -18.14 -9.39 20.44
C ASN A 401 -16.84 -9.33 21.25
N ASN A 402 -15.69 -9.24 20.57
CA ASN A 402 -14.38 -9.08 21.19
C ASN A 402 -13.79 -7.73 20.78
N GLN A 403 -14.26 -6.68 21.46
CA GLN A 403 -13.80 -5.32 21.21
C GLN A 403 -12.35 -5.10 21.60
N LYS A 404 -11.86 -5.79 22.64
CA LYS A 404 -10.47 -5.64 23.09
C LYS A 404 -9.47 -6.09 22.02
N ASP A 405 -9.67 -7.26 21.41
CA ASP A 405 -8.83 -7.74 20.31
C ASP A 405 -8.90 -6.81 19.09
N PHE A 406 -10.07 -6.21 18.84
CA PHE A 406 -10.23 -5.25 17.76
C PHE A 406 -9.46 -3.95 18.04
N ILE A 407 -9.46 -3.48 19.29
CA ILE A 407 -8.65 -2.35 19.72
C ILE A 407 -7.15 -2.66 19.65
N ASP A 408 -6.74 -3.87 20.05
CA ASP A 408 -5.35 -4.33 19.86
C ASP A 408 -4.95 -4.23 18.39
N PHE A 409 -5.82 -4.67 17.47
CA PHE A 409 -5.63 -4.50 16.03
C PHE A 409 -5.55 -3.02 15.61
N ILE A 410 -6.42 -2.13 16.12
CA ILE A 410 -6.34 -0.69 15.80
C ILE A 410 -4.98 -0.11 16.18
N PHE A 411 -4.45 -0.43 17.36
CA PHE A 411 -3.12 0.04 17.78
C PHE A 411 -1.95 -0.65 17.08
N GLU A 412 -2.16 -1.81 16.46
CA GLU A 412 -1.15 -2.48 15.64
C GLU A 412 -0.99 -1.80 14.26
N TYR A 413 -2.04 -1.20 13.69
CA TYR A 413 -2.04 -0.68 12.31
C TYR A 413 -2.21 0.84 12.17
N PHE A 414 -2.68 1.55 13.20
CA PHE A 414 -2.92 3.00 13.13
C PHE A 414 -1.97 3.78 14.05
N ASP A 415 -1.49 4.93 13.58
CA ASP A 415 -0.53 5.77 14.29
C ASP A 415 -1.26 6.84 15.12
N PHE A 416 -1.20 6.73 16.44
CA PHE A 416 -1.77 7.71 17.35
C PHE A 416 -0.75 8.77 17.81
N THR A 417 0.46 8.74 17.28
CA THR A 417 1.60 9.56 17.74
C THR A 417 2.01 10.64 16.74
N ASN A 418 1.86 10.37 15.44
CA ASN A 418 2.33 11.22 14.35
C ASN A 418 1.16 11.88 13.62
N ASP A 419 0.47 12.80 14.29
CA ASP A 419 -0.59 13.62 13.69
C ASP A 419 -0.17 15.10 13.79
N GLU A 420 0.66 15.53 12.82
CA GLU A 420 1.09 16.92 12.68
C GLU A 420 0.02 17.69 11.87
N TYR A 421 -0.37 18.88 12.34
CA TYR A 421 -1.19 19.90 11.65
C TYR A 421 -2.74 19.78 11.75
N GLU A 422 -3.43 20.78 11.20
CA GLU A 422 -4.90 20.89 11.09
C GLU A 422 -5.50 19.85 10.12
N ASN A 423 -4.67 19.27 9.25
CA ASN A 423 -5.05 18.17 8.36
C ASN A 423 -4.61 16.86 9.00
N VAL A 424 -5.53 15.93 9.23
CA VAL A 424 -5.22 14.62 9.80
C VAL A 424 -4.42 13.81 8.76
N ILE A 425 -3.09 13.72 8.91
CA ILE A 425 -2.23 13.13 7.87
C ILE A 425 -2.21 11.60 7.96
N THR A 426 -2.35 11.02 9.15
CA THR A 426 -2.11 9.58 9.41
C THR A 426 -3.37 8.80 9.78
N THR A 427 -3.99 9.07 10.94
CA THR A 427 -5.11 8.27 11.47
C THR A 427 -6.45 8.98 11.36
N HIS A 428 -7.40 8.43 10.60
CA HIS A 428 -8.69 9.06 10.35
C HIS A 428 -9.52 9.33 11.64
N PRO A 429 -10.27 10.45 11.77
CA PRO A 429 -11.05 10.80 12.97
C PRO A 429 -12.00 9.72 13.49
N LYS A 430 -12.60 8.92 12.58
CA LYS A 430 -13.47 7.79 12.94
C LYS A 430 -12.73 6.71 13.74
N ILE A 431 -11.43 6.52 13.51
CA ILE A 431 -10.62 5.57 14.28
C ILE A 431 -10.47 6.05 15.73
N TYR A 432 -10.29 7.34 15.97
CA TYR A 432 -10.33 7.90 17.33
C TYR A 432 -11.72 7.75 17.96
N THR A 433 -12.79 7.84 17.18
CA THR A 433 -14.17 7.63 17.65
C THR A 433 -14.39 6.20 18.13
N ILE A 434 -13.92 5.19 17.38
CA ILE A 434 -13.93 3.78 17.79
C ILE A 434 -13.24 3.60 19.16
N VAL A 435 -12.05 4.18 19.33
CA VAL A 435 -11.32 4.10 20.60
C VAL A 435 -12.06 4.82 21.72
N LYS A 436 -12.69 5.97 21.44
CA LYS A 436 -13.51 6.72 22.41
C LYS A 436 -14.69 5.89 22.90
N GLU A 437 -15.43 5.26 21.98
CA GLU A 437 -16.58 4.40 22.29
C GLU A 437 -16.16 3.22 23.18
N PHE A 438 -15.04 2.56 22.84
CA PHE A 438 -14.49 1.49 23.67
C PHE A 438 -14.18 1.96 25.11
N ILE A 439 -13.64 3.17 25.28
CA ILE A 439 -13.41 3.72 26.64
C ILE A 439 -14.74 3.94 27.36
N LEU A 440 -15.76 4.45 26.67
CA LEU A 440 -17.05 4.78 27.27
C LEU A 440 -17.82 3.54 27.76
N GLU A 441 -17.62 2.37 27.15
CA GLU A 441 -18.27 1.14 27.61
C GLU A 441 -17.84 0.69 29.01
N ASN A 442 -16.56 0.88 29.35
CA ASN A 442 -16.05 0.66 30.69
C ASN A 442 -14.90 1.64 30.99
N LEU A 443 -15.29 2.84 31.45
CA LEU A 443 -14.35 3.94 31.69
C LEU A 443 -13.19 3.52 32.59
N GLU A 444 -13.44 2.76 33.67
CA GLU A 444 -12.39 2.42 34.63
C GLU A 444 -11.37 1.45 34.07
N SER A 445 -11.79 0.36 33.41
CA SER A 445 -10.85 -0.62 32.87
C SER A 445 -10.20 -0.15 31.57
N ASN A 446 -11.00 0.41 30.67
CA ASN A 446 -10.58 0.64 29.29
C ASN A 446 -9.73 1.90 29.16
N PHE A 447 -9.96 2.93 29.99
CA PHE A 447 -9.15 4.15 29.98
C PHE A 447 -7.66 3.86 30.19
N PHE A 448 -7.30 3.12 31.24
CA PHE A 448 -5.89 2.84 31.54
C PHE A 448 -5.24 1.96 30.48
N TYR A 449 -5.99 1.01 29.94
CA TYR A 449 -5.54 0.16 28.86
C TYR A 449 -5.24 0.97 27.58
N ILE A 450 -6.11 1.91 27.20
CA ILE A 450 -5.86 2.79 26.05
C ILE A 450 -4.66 3.71 26.29
N VAL A 451 -4.53 4.30 27.50
CA VAL A 451 -3.36 5.13 27.84
C VAL A 451 -2.07 4.33 27.73
N GLU A 452 -2.07 3.07 28.16
CA GLU A 452 -0.92 2.17 28.02
C GLU A 452 -0.60 1.90 26.54
N LYS A 453 -1.60 1.61 25.70
CA LYS A 453 -1.40 1.38 24.25
C LYS A 453 -0.79 2.59 23.53
N ILE A 454 -1.31 3.79 23.80
CA ILE A 454 -0.75 5.03 23.26
C ILE A 454 0.69 5.25 23.77
N ALA A 455 0.94 5.00 25.06
CA ALA A 455 2.27 5.14 25.63
C ALA A 455 3.29 4.16 25.02
N VAL A 456 2.87 2.95 24.65
CA VAL A 456 3.71 1.97 23.93
C VAL A 456 4.11 2.50 22.55
N GLN A 457 3.17 3.05 21.78
CA GLN A 457 3.50 3.64 20.47
C GLN A 457 4.50 4.80 20.60
N PHE A 458 4.29 5.71 21.56
CA PHE A 458 5.26 6.77 21.82
C PHE A 458 6.63 6.19 22.25
N ASP A 459 6.66 5.14 23.05
CA ASP A 459 7.92 4.52 23.46
C ASP A 459 8.68 3.92 22.27
N ILE A 460 7.98 3.36 21.29
CA ILE A 460 8.56 2.89 20.02
C ILE A 460 9.18 4.07 19.25
N ILE A 461 8.42 5.16 19.05
CA ILE A 461 8.90 6.37 18.33
C ILE A 461 10.10 7.01 19.03
N TYR A 462 10.10 7.04 20.35
CA TYR A 462 11.18 7.62 21.16
C TYR A 462 12.26 6.61 21.55
N VAL A 463 12.28 5.40 20.95
CA VAL A 463 13.32 4.37 21.17
C VAL A 463 13.53 4.08 22.66
N GLY A 464 12.43 3.83 23.38
CA GLY A 464 12.40 3.51 24.82
C GLY A 464 12.56 4.71 25.76
N ARG A 465 12.68 5.94 25.22
CA ARG A 465 12.95 7.16 26.02
C ARG A 465 11.70 7.91 26.42
N TYR A 466 10.51 7.42 26.07
CA TYR A 466 9.27 8.12 26.40
C TYR A 466 9.04 8.12 27.92
N LYS A 467 8.83 9.29 28.52
CA LYS A 467 8.60 9.43 29.98
C LYS A 467 7.25 10.07 30.31
N GLY A 468 6.30 10.05 29.37
CA GLY A 468 5.01 10.76 29.52
C GLY A 468 5.04 12.21 29.04
N PHE A 469 6.09 12.61 28.32
CA PHE A 469 6.19 13.88 27.62
C PHE A 469 6.59 13.61 26.18
N GLU A 470 5.70 13.93 25.26
CA GLU A 470 5.95 13.90 23.83
C GLU A 470 6.67 15.19 23.37
N TRP A 471 7.55 15.01 22.39
CA TRP A 471 8.37 16.04 21.76
C TRP A 471 7.95 16.27 20.31
N ILE A 472 6.73 15.83 19.97
CA ILE A 472 6.09 15.94 18.66
C ILE A 472 4.73 16.59 18.93
N GLY A 473 4.39 17.61 18.14
CA GLY A 473 3.17 18.38 18.28
C GLY A 473 3.08 19.45 17.20
N SER A 474 1.89 20.05 17.00
CA SER A 474 1.70 20.99 15.88
C SER A 474 2.37 22.33 16.14
N GLY A 475 2.77 23.00 15.04
CA GLY A 475 3.29 24.37 15.07
C GLY A 475 2.19 25.41 15.31
N ILE A 476 2.62 26.65 15.54
CA ILE A 476 1.73 27.82 15.64
C ILE A 476 1.46 28.33 14.21
N GLY A 477 0.21 28.27 13.76
CA GLY A 477 -0.22 28.96 12.53
C GLY A 477 -0.42 30.44 12.83
N ARG A 478 0.06 31.34 11.96
CA ARG A 478 -0.14 32.80 12.09
C ARG A 478 -0.60 33.38 10.76
N SER A 479 -1.69 34.15 10.80
CA SER A 479 -2.20 34.98 9.71
C SER A 479 -2.65 36.33 10.27
N GLY A 480 -1.80 37.36 10.13
CA GLY A 480 -2.03 38.68 10.71
C GLY A 480 -2.04 38.67 12.25
N SER A 481 -3.11 39.22 12.85
CA SER A 481 -3.39 39.20 14.30
C SER A 481 -3.88 37.86 14.82
N ASN A 482 -4.24 36.94 13.93
CA ASN A 482 -4.79 35.64 14.28
C ASN A 482 -3.68 34.59 14.29
N PHE A 483 -3.53 33.91 15.40
CA PHE A 483 -2.67 32.74 15.53
C PHE A 483 -3.44 31.62 16.21
N SER A 484 -3.17 30.38 15.80
CA SER A 484 -3.77 29.17 16.35
C SER A 484 -2.67 28.16 16.66
N ILE A 485 -2.92 27.32 17.65
CA ILE A 485 -2.09 26.15 17.90
C ILE A 485 -3.00 24.93 17.86
N SER A 486 -2.54 23.88 17.22
CA SER A 486 -3.23 22.60 17.25
C SER A 486 -2.51 21.62 18.16
N ASP A 487 -3.26 20.90 18.98
CA ASP A 487 -2.71 19.77 19.72
C ASP A 487 -2.67 18.51 18.83
N ILE A 488 -1.99 17.46 19.29
CA ILE A 488 -1.92 16.15 18.63
C ILE A 488 -3.30 15.46 18.60
N GLY A 489 -3.51 14.57 17.63
CA GLY A 489 -4.76 13.85 17.43
C GLY A 489 -5.33 13.18 18.69
N VAL A 490 -4.49 12.57 19.54
CA VAL A 490 -4.95 11.95 20.80
C VAL A 490 -5.57 12.95 21.79
N VAL A 491 -5.16 14.22 21.78
CA VAL A 491 -5.81 15.27 22.58
C VAL A 491 -7.07 15.74 21.88
N ARG A 492 -6.93 16.19 20.64
CA ARG A 492 -7.98 16.89 19.87
C ARG A 492 -9.17 15.99 19.50
N LEU A 493 -8.90 14.75 19.09
CA LEU A 493 -9.88 13.84 18.51
C LEU A 493 -10.32 12.72 19.46
N LEU A 494 -9.56 12.44 20.53
CA LEU A 494 -9.87 11.39 21.50
C LEU A 494 -10.16 11.94 22.90
N PHE A 495 -9.15 12.38 23.65
CA PHE A 495 -9.33 12.63 25.10
C PHE A 495 -10.11 13.90 25.42
N LYS A 496 -9.94 15.01 24.68
CA LYS A 496 -10.72 16.22 24.93
C LYS A 496 -12.22 15.97 24.67
N PRO A 497 -12.64 15.41 23.52
CA PRO A 497 -14.04 15.03 23.30
C PRO A 497 -14.57 14.02 24.32
N LEU A 498 -13.77 13.00 24.68
CA LEU A 498 -14.13 12.03 25.72
C LEU A 498 -14.43 12.72 27.05
N PHE A 499 -13.54 13.60 27.50
CA PHE A 499 -13.64 14.28 28.80
C PHE A 499 -14.82 15.24 28.84
N GLU A 500 -15.07 15.94 27.74
CA GLU A 500 -16.25 16.80 27.57
C GLU A 500 -17.55 15.98 27.63
N GLU A 501 -17.59 14.83 26.96
CA GLU A 501 -18.75 13.93 26.97
C GLU A 501 -19.05 13.40 28.38
N ILE A 502 -18.06 12.81 29.07
CA ILE A 502 -18.30 12.26 30.42
C ILE A 502 -18.61 13.34 31.45
N TYR A 503 -18.00 14.53 31.33
CA TYR A 503 -18.27 15.65 32.22
C TYR A 503 -19.67 16.23 31.97
N SER A 504 -20.14 16.24 30.72
CA SER A 504 -21.50 16.70 30.39
C SER A 504 -22.59 15.77 30.93
N LYS A 505 -22.33 14.45 30.96
CA LYS A 505 -23.28 13.44 31.46
C LYS A 505 -23.37 13.44 32.99
N ASP A 506 -22.24 13.40 33.69
CA ASP A 506 -22.17 13.47 35.16
C ASP A 506 -20.93 14.26 35.62
N PRO A 507 -21.07 15.58 35.85
CA PRO A 507 -19.96 16.43 36.27
C PRO A 507 -19.28 15.98 37.56
N LYS A 508 -20.04 15.40 38.51
CA LYS A 508 -19.53 15.03 39.84
C LYS A 508 -18.67 13.78 39.75
N SER A 509 -19.20 12.74 39.11
CA SER A 509 -18.47 11.47 38.93
C SER A 509 -17.26 11.65 38.00
N ALA A 510 -17.43 12.41 36.90
CA ALA A 510 -16.32 12.73 36.00
C ALA A 510 -15.21 13.52 36.72
N TRP A 511 -15.55 14.51 37.54
CA TRP A 511 -14.56 15.27 38.30
C TRP A 511 -13.78 14.39 39.30
N ASN A 512 -14.48 13.50 40.00
CA ASN A 512 -13.83 12.53 40.89
C ASN A 512 -12.86 11.62 40.12
N PHE A 513 -13.26 11.13 38.95
CA PHE A 513 -12.40 10.36 38.06
C PHE A 513 -11.16 11.16 37.65
N PHE A 514 -11.31 12.39 37.16
CA PHE A 514 -10.19 13.24 36.75
C PHE A 514 -9.22 13.53 37.90
N LYS A 515 -9.73 13.83 39.09
CA LYS A 515 -8.92 14.08 40.29
C LYS A 515 -8.09 12.88 40.69
N ASN A 516 -8.70 11.71 40.74
CA ASN A 516 -8.05 10.51 41.24
C ASN A 516 -7.02 9.96 40.23
N ASN A 517 -7.33 10.04 38.95
CA ASN A 517 -6.58 9.33 37.90
C ASN A 517 -5.59 10.22 37.14
N ILE A 518 -5.90 11.51 36.92
CA ILE A 518 -5.12 12.40 36.04
C ILE A 518 -4.48 13.58 36.80
N LEU A 519 -5.27 14.27 37.62
CA LEU A 519 -4.86 15.50 38.32
C LEU A 519 -4.23 15.25 39.69
N ASN A 520 -4.10 13.99 40.13
CA ASN A 520 -3.65 13.64 41.48
C ASN A 520 -2.36 14.39 41.90
N LYS A 521 -2.46 15.18 42.98
CA LYS A 521 -1.41 16.07 43.50
C LYS A 521 -0.12 15.32 43.90
N ALA A 522 -0.18 14.01 44.16
CA ALA A 522 0.99 13.19 44.44
C ALA A 522 1.90 12.98 43.19
N LYS A 523 1.38 13.20 41.98
CA LYS A 523 2.09 13.03 40.71
C LYS A 523 2.47 14.38 40.09
N LYS A 524 3.44 15.08 40.70
CA LYS A 524 3.97 16.36 40.18
C LYS A 524 4.61 16.25 38.79
N GLN A 525 5.11 15.07 38.42
CA GLN A 525 5.68 14.79 37.10
C GLN A 525 4.77 13.87 36.29
N CYS A 526 4.73 14.07 34.97
CA CYS A 526 4.08 13.14 34.05
C CYS A 526 4.86 11.82 34.01
N THR A 527 4.14 10.74 33.71
CA THR A 527 4.69 9.39 33.56
C THR A 527 4.03 8.71 32.36
N LYS A 528 4.53 7.54 31.93
CA LYS A 528 3.86 6.74 30.88
C LYS A 528 2.39 6.43 31.22
N LYS A 529 2.05 6.27 32.50
CA LYS A 529 0.69 5.98 32.99
C LYS A 529 -0.17 7.23 33.23
N ASN A 530 0.45 8.42 33.25
CA ASN A 530 -0.24 9.69 33.39
C ASN A 530 0.50 10.76 32.56
N PRO A 531 0.45 10.65 31.22
CA PRO A 531 1.20 11.50 30.31
C PRO A 531 0.61 12.91 30.21
N VAL A 532 1.40 13.83 29.65
CA VAL A 532 1.03 15.25 29.56
C VAL A 532 -0.17 15.49 28.64
N PHE A 533 -0.37 14.69 27.58
CA PHE A 533 -1.53 14.80 26.70
C PHE A 533 -2.88 14.68 27.45
N LEU A 534 -2.96 13.86 28.51
CA LEU A 534 -4.18 13.75 29.34
C LEU A 534 -4.46 15.03 30.11
N LYS A 535 -3.40 15.69 30.58
CA LYS A 535 -3.50 16.94 31.31
C LYS A 535 -3.89 18.09 30.39
N ARG A 536 -3.37 18.10 29.16
CA ARG A 536 -3.77 19.08 28.14
C ARG A 536 -5.23 18.92 27.74
N ALA A 537 -5.70 17.69 27.57
CA ALA A 537 -7.11 17.41 27.29
C ALA A 537 -8.08 17.89 28.40
N LEU A 538 -7.61 18.06 29.64
CA LEU A 538 -8.43 18.55 30.76
C LEU A 538 -8.48 20.08 30.89
N ILE A 539 -7.69 20.85 30.14
CA ILE A 539 -7.60 22.30 30.28
C ILE A 539 -8.98 22.95 30.07
N SER A 540 -9.75 22.52 29.06
CA SER A 540 -11.11 23.05 28.80
C SER A 540 -12.06 22.81 29.97
N ILE A 541 -12.02 21.61 30.58
CA ILE A 541 -12.82 21.26 31.76
C ILE A 541 -12.42 22.09 32.98
N LEU A 542 -11.12 22.36 33.17
CA LEU A 542 -10.63 23.20 34.28
C LEU A 542 -11.15 24.62 34.15
N PHE A 543 -11.06 25.24 32.96
CA PHE A 543 -11.63 26.55 32.72
C PHE A 543 -13.14 26.58 32.92
N LYS A 544 -13.87 25.57 32.40
CA LYS A 544 -15.32 25.44 32.61
C LYS A 544 -15.71 25.40 34.08
N ARG A 545 -14.90 24.77 34.94
CA ARG A 545 -15.13 24.75 36.39
C ARG A 545 -14.81 26.07 37.07
N ILE A 546 -13.77 26.78 36.61
CA ILE A 546 -13.42 28.10 37.16
C ILE A 546 -14.54 29.11 36.85
N SER A 547 -15.10 29.06 35.64
CA SER A 547 -16.19 29.96 35.21
C SER A 547 -17.58 29.56 35.69
N ASP A 548 -17.78 28.35 36.21
CA ASP A 548 -19.12 27.88 36.60
C ASP A 548 -19.71 28.67 37.77
N ILE A 549 -20.71 29.51 37.49
CA ILE A 549 -21.38 30.36 38.50
C ILE A 549 -22.02 29.54 39.62
N LYS A 550 -22.36 28.26 39.38
CA LYS A 550 -22.99 27.38 40.36
C LYS A 550 -22.00 26.73 41.33
N LEU A 551 -20.70 26.79 41.05
CA LEU A 551 -19.67 26.21 41.92
C LEU A 551 -19.21 27.22 42.98
N ASP A 552 -19.12 26.74 44.23
CA ASP A 552 -18.52 27.52 45.30
C ASP A 552 -17.09 27.91 44.98
N ASN A 553 -16.66 29.07 45.50
CA ASN A 553 -15.32 29.59 45.27
C ASN A 553 -14.21 28.59 45.65
N LYS A 554 -14.43 27.77 46.68
CA LYS A 554 -13.49 26.70 47.08
C LYS A 554 -13.22 25.70 45.95
N PHE A 555 -14.24 25.31 45.20
CA PHE A 555 -14.09 24.36 44.09
C PHE A 555 -13.49 25.03 42.85
N LYS A 556 -13.75 26.32 42.65
CA LYS A 556 -13.09 27.14 41.60
C LYS A 556 -11.60 27.27 41.86
N GLU A 557 -11.21 27.59 43.11
CA GLU A 557 -9.80 27.65 43.53
C GLU A 557 -9.11 26.29 43.40
N GLU A 558 -9.78 25.19 43.72
CA GLU A 558 -9.22 23.85 43.49
C GLU A 558 -8.93 23.59 42.01
N ALA A 559 -9.84 23.96 41.10
CA ALA A 559 -9.63 23.81 39.66
C ALA A 559 -8.48 24.73 39.16
N PHE A 560 -8.42 25.96 39.68
CA PHE A 560 -7.37 26.91 39.38
C PHE A 560 -5.98 26.42 39.83
N ASP A 561 -5.88 25.83 41.02
CA ASP A 561 -4.65 25.20 41.52
C ASP A 561 -4.16 24.10 40.57
N TYR A 562 -5.08 23.27 40.05
CA TYR A 562 -4.72 22.23 39.08
C TYR A 562 -4.23 22.82 37.75
N LEU A 563 -4.88 23.87 37.26
CA LEU A 563 -4.46 24.59 36.05
C LEU A 563 -3.05 25.17 36.22
N VAL A 564 -2.76 25.82 37.35
CA VAL A 564 -1.42 26.33 37.69
C VAL A 564 -0.38 25.21 37.75
N ASN A 565 -0.73 24.04 38.29
CA ASN A 565 0.18 22.90 38.32
C ASN A 565 0.51 22.37 36.91
N ILE A 566 -0.45 22.39 35.99
CA ILE A 566 -0.25 22.03 34.58
C ILE A 566 0.61 23.10 33.87
N LEU A 567 0.36 24.39 34.13
CA LEU A 567 1.14 25.50 33.58
C LEU A 567 2.62 25.40 33.93
N LYS A 568 2.96 24.95 35.14
CA LYS A 568 4.35 24.79 35.61
C LYS A 568 5.15 23.69 34.88
N MET A 569 4.51 22.86 34.07
CA MET A 569 5.18 21.77 33.34
C MET A 569 6.06 22.30 32.21
N LYS A 570 7.37 22.03 32.28
CA LYS A 570 8.36 22.61 31.36
C LYS A 570 8.60 21.83 30.06
N ARG A 571 7.99 20.66 29.91
CA ARG A 571 8.21 19.70 28.81
C ARG A 571 6.89 19.33 28.16
N GLY A 572 6.94 18.87 26.92
CA GLY A 572 5.76 18.59 26.09
C GLY A 572 5.67 19.56 24.91
N ILE A 573 5.32 19.06 23.73
CA ILE A 573 5.00 19.85 22.55
C ILE A 573 3.59 19.44 22.08
N PRO A 574 2.64 20.38 21.90
CA PRO A 574 2.71 21.78 22.31
C PRO A 574 2.97 21.98 23.80
N ASN A 575 3.51 23.15 24.15
CA ASN A 575 3.75 23.50 25.53
C ASN A 575 2.41 23.67 26.26
N THR A 576 2.32 23.24 27.52
CA THR A 576 1.11 23.44 28.32
C THR A 576 0.75 24.92 28.47
N SER A 577 1.74 25.83 28.45
CA SER A 577 1.47 27.26 28.48
C SER A 577 0.74 27.74 27.24
N GLU A 578 1.22 27.37 26.05
CA GLU A 578 0.61 27.75 24.77
C GLU A 578 -0.86 27.30 24.71
N ILE A 579 -1.15 26.06 25.12
CA ILE A 579 -2.51 25.51 25.12
C ILE A 579 -3.41 26.19 26.17
N ILE A 580 -2.88 26.49 27.36
CA ILE A 580 -3.66 27.20 28.40
C ILE A 580 -4.06 28.59 27.91
N PHE A 581 -3.12 29.36 27.35
CA PHE A 581 -3.40 30.72 26.89
C PHE A 581 -4.18 30.76 25.57
N ASP A 582 -4.03 29.76 24.70
CA ASP A 582 -4.87 29.59 23.52
C ASP A 582 -6.33 29.29 23.86
N GLU A 583 -6.59 28.52 24.92
CA GLU A 583 -7.96 28.33 25.42
C GLU A 583 -8.46 29.58 26.15
N LEU A 584 -7.63 30.20 26.99
CA LEU A 584 -8.00 31.38 27.78
C LEU A 584 -8.46 32.56 26.91
N ARG A 585 -7.76 32.84 25.80
CA ARG A 585 -8.09 33.94 24.90
C ARG A 585 -9.48 33.81 24.23
N ARG A 586 -10.08 32.61 24.24
CA ARG A 586 -11.42 32.35 23.69
C ARG A 586 -12.53 32.60 24.73
N LEU A 587 -12.16 32.92 25.97
CA LEU A 587 -13.08 33.09 27.10
C LEU A 587 -13.17 34.56 27.50
N ASP A 588 -14.26 34.92 28.17
CA ASP A 588 -14.35 36.20 28.87
C ASP A 588 -13.52 36.13 30.15
N PHE A 589 -12.61 37.10 30.32
CA PHE A 589 -11.76 37.16 31.49
C PHE A 589 -12.54 37.50 32.77
N SER A 590 -13.72 38.13 32.66
CA SER A 590 -14.58 38.33 33.84
C SER A 590 -15.08 37.02 34.43
N ASP A 591 -15.35 36.02 33.58
CA ASP A 591 -15.82 34.69 34.02
C ASP A 591 -14.72 33.91 34.74
N ILE A 592 -13.46 34.16 34.37
CA ILE A 592 -12.29 33.55 35.01
C ILE A 592 -11.87 34.33 36.26
N GLY A 593 -12.02 35.65 36.22
CA GLY A 593 -11.52 36.62 37.19
C GLY A 593 -10.15 37.19 36.78
N TYR A 594 -10.05 38.51 36.64
CA TYR A 594 -8.83 39.19 36.20
C TYR A 594 -7.61 38.86 37.08
N ASP A 595 -7.80 38.76 38.40
CA ASP A 595 -6.74 38.37 39.36
C ASP A 595 -6.18 36.95 39.08
N ARG A 596 -7.02 36.03 38.59
CA ARG A 596 -6.58 34.68 38.21
C ARG A 596 -5.81 34.70 36.90
N VAL A 597 -6.26 35.51 35.94
CA VAL A 597 -5.57 35.69 34.65
C VAL A 597 -4.17 36.26 34.85
N ILE A 598 -4.03 37.34 35.62
CA ILE A 598 -2.71 37.94 35.88
C ILE A 598 -1.79 36.96 36.61
N LYS A 599 -2.32 36.18 37.55
CA LYS A 599 -1.55 35.14 38.26
C LYS A 599 -1.07 34.02 37.34
N LEU A 600 -1.85 33.63 36.31
CA LEU A 600 -1.37 32.70 35.28
C LEU A 600 -0.20 33.30 34.47
N ILE A 601 -0.32 34.58 34.08
CA ILE A 601 0.74 35.30 33.34
C ILE A 601 2.03 35.37 34.19
N GLU A 602 1.90 35.66 35.49
CA GLU A 602 3.05 35.67 36.40
C GLU A 602 3.73 34.31 36.51
N PHE A 603 2.95 33.24 36.68
CA PHE A 603 3.49 31.87 36.74
C PHE A 603 4.17 31.46 35.45
N ASP A 604 3.61 31.83 34.30
CA ASP A 604 4.25 31.60 33.01
C ASP A 604 5.57 32.36 32.92
N SER A 605 5.56 33.63 33.31
CA SER A 605 6.70 34.53 33.17
C SER A 605 7.93 34.13 34.00
N ILE A 606 7.72 33.32 35.05
CA ILE A 606 8.81 32.78 35.89
C ILE A 606 9.15 31.32 35.56
N LYS A 607 8.41 30.67 34.66
CA LYS A 607 8.48 29.23 34.37
C LYS A 607 9.88 28.78 33.93
N TYR A 608 10.58 29.58 33.12
CA TYR A 608 11.89 29.25 32.56
C TYR A 608 13.05 30.09 33.10
N ILE A 609 12.84 30.85 34.18
CA ILE A 609 13.93 31.59 34.82
C ILE A 609 15.04 30.60 35.18
N SER A 610 16.21 30.81 34.56
CA SER A 610 17.43 30.05 34.76
C SER A 610 18.49 31.01 35.29
N LYS A 611 19.60 30.50 35.84
CA LYS A 611 20.76 31.32 36.26
C LYS A 611 21.33 32.22 35.13
N LYS A 612 20.90 32.05 33.87
CA LYS A 612 21.39 32.78 32.69
C LYS A 612 20.45 33.87 32.17
N PHE A 613 19.18 33.90 32.60
CA PHE A 613 18.18 34.90 32.22
C PHE A 613 17.53 35.43 33.49
N ASN A 614 17.86 36.66 33.89
CA ASN A 614 17.41 37.27 35.14
C ASN A 614 16.05 37.97 35.02
N SER A 615 15.40 37.90 33.86
CA SER A 615 14.19 38.64 33.54
C SER A 615 12.95 37.73 33.49
N SER A 616 11.93 38.08 34.28
CA SER A 616 10.60 37.46 34.22
C SER A 616 9.82 38.01 33.03
N SER A 617 9.48 37.17 32.05
CA SER A 617 8.72 37.58 30.86
C SER A 617 7.82 36.45 30.35
N PRO A 618 6.63 36.76 29.82
CA PRO A 618 5.75 35.76 29.23
C PRO A 618 6.48 34.92 28.17
N THR A 619 6.26 33.61 28.20
CA THR A 619 7.10 32.63 27.48
C THR A 619 6.68 32.43 26.03
N ASN A 620 5.48 32.88 25.65
CA ASN A 620 4.90 32.69 24.34
C ASN A 620 3.91 33.82 23.99
N LEU A 621 3.58 33.93 22.70
CA LEU A 621 2.71 34.98 22.15
C LEU A 621 1.29 34.95 22.71
N PHE A 622 0.74 33.77 23.04
CA PHE A 622 -0.60 33.65 23.61
C PHE A 622 -0.69 34.31 24.99
N ALA A 623 0.35 34.13 25.83
CA ALA A 623 0.43 34.77 27.14
C ALA A 623 0.57 36.30 27.05
N ILE A 624 1.36 36.80 26.10
CA ILE A 624 1.49 38.25 25.83
C ILE A 624 0.15 38.82 25.38
N THR A 625 -0.58 38.10 24.53
CA THR A 625 -1.89 38.54 24.04
C THR A 625 -2.93 38.61 25.15
N ALA A 626 -2.92 37.64 26.07
CA ALA A 626 -3.76 37.69 27.26
C ALA A 626 -3.43 38.92 28.15
N LEU A 627 -2.14 39.26 28.29
CA LEU A 627 -1.74 40.47 29.01
C LEU A 627 -2.24 41.75 28.32
N ILE A 628 -2.10 41.86 27.00
CA ILE A 628 -2.63 42.99 26.21
C ILE A 628 -4.16 43.08 26.35
N GLN A 629 -4.86 41.95 26.40
CA GLN A 629 -6.31 41.95 26.60
C GLN A 629 -6.71 42.47 27.99
N LEU A 630 -5.94 42.19 29.05
CA LEU A 630 -6.15 42.83 30.36
C LEU A 630 -5.93 44.35 30.31
N VAL A 631 -4.93 44.82 29.54
CA VAL A 631 -4.71 46.25 29.30
C VAL A 631 -5.92 46.89 28.64
N LYS A 632 -6.49 46.25 27.60
CA LYS A 632 -7.72 46.73 26.94
C LYS A 632 -8.90 46.84 27.88
N TYR A 633 -9.03 45.90 28.82
CA TYR A 633 -10.07 45.93 29.84
C TYR A 633 -9.82 46.98 30.94
N ASN A 634 -8.77 47.80 30.82
CA ASN A 634 -8.35 48.80 31.80
C ASN A 634 -8.07 48.20 33.20
N TYR A 635 -7.65 46.94 33.26
CA TYR A 635 -7.32 46.30 34.53
C TYR A 635 -5.91 46.74 34.99
N GLU A 636 -5.84 47.47 36.10
CA GLU A 636 -4.65 48.18 36.57
C GLU A 636 -3.43 47.27 36.76
N ALA A 637 -3.60 46.10 37.39
CA ALA A 637 -2.49 45.18 37.59
C ALA A 637 -1.94 44.62 36.26
N GLY A 638 -2.80 44.46 35.25
CA GLY A 638 -2.37 44.12 33.88
C GLY A 638 -1.53 45.22 33.24
N LYS A 639 -1.98 46.48 33.32
CA LYS A 639 -1.21 47.65 32.85
C LYS A 639 0.16 47.74 33.52
N ASN A 640 0.18 47.66 34.86
CA ASN A 640 1.41 47.74 35.65
C ASN A 640 2.39 46.61 35.29
N TYR A 641 1.89 45.39 35.05
CA TYR A 641 2.72 44.27 34.65
C TYR A 641 3.29 44.45 33.23
N PHE A 642 2.50 44.96 32.29
CA PHE A 642 2.97 45.25 30.93
C PHE A 642 4.04 46.35 30.92
N ILE A 643 3.86 47.43 31.69
CA ILE A 643 4.88 48.49 31.86
C ILE A 643 6.17 47.93 32.46
N LYS A 644 6.07 47.01 33.43
CA LYS A 644 7.24 46.33 34.02
C LYS A 644 8.03 45.53 32.97
N ILE A 645 7.35 44.88 32.03
CA ILE A 645 7.98 44.16 30.91
C ILE A 645 8.70 45.15 29.98
N LEU A 646 8.04 46.23 29.56
CA LEU A 646 8.63 47.26 28.69
C LEU A 646 9.87 47.92 29.30
N LYS A 647 9.88 48.11 30.63
CA LYS A 647 11.05 48.68 31.34
C LYS A 647 12.23 47.73 31.46
N ASN A 648 12.12 46.47 31.01
CA ASN A 648 13.18 45.49 31.12
C ASN A 648 14.13 45.52 29.90
N PRO A 649 15.39 45.99 30.06
CA PRO A 649 16.30 46.15 28.92
C PRO A 649 16.72 44.82 28.28
N GLU A 650 16.66 43.70 29.00
CA GLU A 650 17.00 42.38 28.46
C GLU A 650 15.92 41.85 27.52
N ILE A 651 14.66 42.25 27.72
CA ILE A 651 13.52 41.83 26.88
C ILE A 651 13.61 42.59 25.55
N LEU A 652 13.74 43.92 25.61
CA LEU A 652 13.90 44.78 24.44
C LEU A 652 15.16 44.47 23.60
N ARG A 653 16.23 43.92 24.21
CA ARG A 653 17.47 43.55 23.50
C ARG A 653 17.44 42.16 22.85
N ASN A 654 16.59 41.24 23.33
CA ASN A 654 16.54 39.85 22.85
C ASN A 654 15.38 39.59 21.86
N GLU A 655 14.58 40.61 21.53
CA GLU A 655 13.42 40.50 20.65
C GLU A 655 13.81 40.32 19.18
N SER A 656 14.09 39.06 18.84
CA SER A 656 14.07 38.57 17.45
C SER A 656 12.72 37.99 17.05
N ARG A 657 11.67 38.11 17.90
CA ARG A 657 10.42 37.37 17.70
C ARG A 657 9.13 38.21 17.65
N TYR A 658 8.95 39.28 18.43
CA TYR A 658 7.75 40.14 18.37
C TYR A 658 8.05 41.53 18.96
N ASP A 659 7.65 42.62 18.29
CA ASP A 659 7.71 43.99 18.82
C ASP A 659 6.47 44.26 19.70
N PRO A 660 6.63 44.56 21.00
CA PRO A 660 5.53 44.84 21.93
C PRO A 660 4.63 46.00 21.50
N PHE A 661 5.17 47.02 20.82
CA PHE A 661 4.41 48.16 20.31
C PHE A 661 3.62 47.78 19.05
N GLU A 662 4.21 46.97 18.16
CA GLU A 662 3.50 46.37 17.03
C GLU A 662 2.31 45.52 17.52
N LEU A 663 2.50 44.73 18.60
CA LEU A 663 1.42 43.93 19.19
C LEU A 663 0.31 44.79 19.82
N LEU A 664 0.64 45.90 20.49
CA LEU A 664 -0.37 46.86 20.97
C LEU A 664 -1.20 47.42 19.80
N SER A 665 -0.52 47.84 18.74
CA SER A 665 -1.12 48.41 17.52
C SER A 665 -2.00 47.41 16.78
N ILE A 666 -1.53 46.16 16.59
CA ILE A 666 -2.30 45.03 16.03
C ILE A 666 -3.58 44.76 16.84
N HIS A 667 -3.51 45.02 18.14
CA HIS A 667 -4.64 44.89 19.04
C HIS A 667 -5.44 46.19 19.20
N GLY A 668 -5.19 47.25 18.44
CA GLY A 668 -6.01 48.47 18.45
C GLY A 668 -5.78 49.37 19.67
N ILE A 669 -4.64 49.22 20.36
CA ILE A 669 -4.15 50.20 21.32
C ILE A 669 -3.16 51.11 20.57
N PRO A 670 -3.45 52.41 20.40
CA PRO A 670 -2.56 53.31 19.67
C PRO A 670 -1.18 53.39 20.32
N GLU A 671 -0.13 53.46 19.49
CA GLU A 671 1.27 53.62 19.96
C GLU A 671 1.48 54.92 20.76
N ASN A 672 0.65 55.93 20.53
CA ASN A 672 0.64 57.21 21.24
C ASN A 672 -0.29 57.22 22.46
N ASN A 673 -0.66 56.05 23.01
CA ASN A 673 -1.43 56.00 24.24
C ASN A 673 -0.59 56.59 25.40
N PRO A 674 -1.08 57.62 26.12
CA PRO A 674 -0.32 58.30 27.16
C PRO A 674 0.10 57.40 28.33
N ASP A 675 -0.55 56.24 28.53
CA ASP A 675 -0.15 55.26 29.53
C ASP A 675 1.17 54.53 29.18
N PHE A 676 1.62 54.58 27.91
CA PHE A 676 2.76 53.82 27.37
C PHE A 676 3.82 54.67 26.66
N MET A 677 3.70 56.01 26.68
CA MET A 677 4.70 56.96 26.17
C MET A 677 5.85 57.22 27.13
#